data_AF-E3KI49-F1
#
_entry.id   AF-E3KI49-F1
#
_cell.length_a   1.000
_cell.length_b   1.000
_cell.length_c   1.000
_cell.angle_alpha   90.00
_cell.angle_beta   90.00
_cell.angle_gamma   90.00
#
_symmetry.space_group_name_H-M   'P 1'
#
loop_
_entity.id
_entity.type
_entity.pdbx_description
1 polymer ?
#
loop_
_entity_poly.entity_id
_entity_poly.type
_entity_poly.pdbx_seq_one_letter_code
_entity_poly.pdbx_strand_id
1 'polypeptide(L)'
;MNPSDFIIIRGPVGDNRYKCKLCTGRAPTRSYRDHARSAMHQRKVEERNARNALNPLFMRPPEGPPQPDHTQVTVEDQAPDELVFDAIGFNAGGSDNGSEDELLTFRDISHATPFNSTDVPLGPAQEEIDWDDYLFEAMNQLSDEPFPSDLLPKPSLPSADTSWYPFKNKEEMSNPYVSPQLDFLPEDPRGSEIYKFSQSSKWLHGLPPDLRVQMIESNQQHFYIFEPAMANNGQIVVPVFFYKAGLGTYAKCAVPQVEYTHEPLSVNVRMPLDLSFNSDRLVEVNVLNLGQSYPEIVMGLHGRLAELCKNQILDLDEDSPARQLPNPWRTKAGGKIIRHMPINLYADDTSGNVSKQWNRHISFYFTLAGLPPKLSNMQYNCHFLSTSNEAGVLEIGEQIVEELNMLATDGFVAHDASTGSDVLIMSLVLCFQADSPMHAEVTNTPLPNEGSSQICLLMGRSDGLITPDFQKSPLPRNWETIQTQTKSLWEIGKKGVKSHFDDKTKELGIRDSINRRFVEVMQQKDNVDAQTEVNLMAQSDSHRLFNPFLKLKGFDGCLDTPVEILHVFLLGIVKYMTRDFMKSLKVKELAQVLASWDALNVKGLNVPSIPAKYLVEHFSSLVGKDFKIILQTAPFVLYQFMNDSQRNHWISLGQLATYVFQTRITNMPQYLADLRKHIDIFLCHSINMSAQWVNKPKFHMLKHLPESIECFGPAPLFATEKFESFNSVLRNASVHSNRHRPGRDLGLSFLNFQALRLVASNAQLCNHKTGMTFHASSGVTNMFRSNPLIQKSMGYNPMAMGSPIMFPTPIQSVLPKADQEEIPSYFQQYPNARIKQVSQLRLSEKDVVKKGYFVLVAPGGITRDQVIGRVNSLWQIEWDHQIRYVMKTTTFKLLGVDPFYQMRILENTHEARYLAVIDIKSCLNVQHHCIGGQCPMKPRTDPQPEHIEGAPNPNTIKHSDDQWFILNSSSLHSIASHRQLASLAIPPIDADHWTAAIDHGLRIWRGPPQYARYHGLLYAST
;
A
#
# COMPACT_ATOMS: atom_id res chain seq x y z
N MET A 1 40.18 -34.15 9.44
CA MET A 1 39.33 -34.57 10.58
C MET A 1 38.61 -35.86 10.19
N ASN A 2 38.73 -36.90 11.02
CA ASN A 2 38.13 -38.22 10.76
C ASN A 2 36.72 -38.24 11.41
N PRO A 3 35.64 -38.65 10.71
CA PRO A 3 34.30 -38.67 11.29
C PRO A 3 34.22 -39.71 12.42
N SER A 4 33.51 -39.35 13.48
CA SER A 4 33.28 -40.14 14.70
C SER A 4 32.87 -41.60 14.44
N ASP A 5 32.25 -41.86 13.29
CA ASP A 5 31.65 -43.14 12.90
C ASP A 5 32.59 -44.07 12.11
N PHE A 6 33.84 -43.69 11.83
CA PHE A 6 34.80 -44.50 11.06
C PHE A 6 36.13 -44.73 11.78
N ILE A 7 36.64 -45.96 11.69
CA ILE A 7 37.95 -46.38 12.17
C ILE A 7 38.90 -46.43 10.97
N ILE A 8 40.05 -45.78 11.06
CA ILE A 8 41.11 -45.87 10.05
C ILE A 8 41.90 -47.17 10.26
N ILE A 9 42.01 -47.96 9.20
CA ILE A 9 42.86 -49.16 9.10
C ILE A 9 44.02 -48.78 8.16
N ARG A 10 45.23 -48.70 8.71
CA ARG A 10 46.43 -48.33 7.95
C ARG A 10 47.03 -49.57 7.29
N GLY A 11 47.11 -49.59 5.95
CA GLY A 11 47.86 -50.59 5.19
C GLY A 11 49.34 -50.19 5.00
N PRO A 12 50.21 -51.10 4.53
CA PRO A 12 51.60 -50.78 4.25
C PRO A 12 51.69 -49.78 3.09
N VAL A 13 52.28 -48.61 3.36
CA VAL A 13 52.60 -47.52 2.43
C VAL A 13 51.41 -47.00 1.61
N GLY A 14 50.69 -46.01 2.17
CA GLY A 14 49.83 -45.09 1.44
C GLY A 14 48.36 -45.50 1.24
N ASP A 15 47.97 -46.75 1.49
CA ASP A 15 46.57 -47.21 1.31
C ASP A 15 45.81 -47.27 2.65
N ASN A 16 45.37 -46.11 3.15
CA ASN A 16 44.49 -46.05 4.33
C ASN A 16 43.05 -46.42 3.95
N ARG A 17 42.48 -47.41 4.64
CA ARG A 17 41.07 -47.79 4.51
C ARG A 17 40.27 -47.41 5.76
N TYR A 18 38.98 -47.22 5.62
CA TYR A 18 38.07 -46.75 6.66
C TYR A 18 36.99 -47.80 6.88
N LYS A 19 36.89 -48.30 8.11
CA LYS A 19 35.84 -49.23 8.53
C LYS A 19 34.77 -48.47 9.31
N CYS A 20 33.54 -48.54 8.84
CA CYS A 20 32.40 -47.92 9.50
C CYS A 20 32.01 -48.70 10.78
N LYS A 21 31.80 -47.99 11.89
CA LYS A 21 31.36 -48.57 13.17
C LYS A 21 29.86 -48.92 13.18
N LEU A 22 29.07 -48.19 12.39
CA LEU A 22 27.60 -48.32 12.36
C LEU A 22 27.12 -49.38 11.34
N CYS A 23 27.81 -49.50 10.20
CA CYS A 23 27.46 -50.45 9.13
C CYS A 23 28.18 -51.80 9.33
N THR A 24 27.83 -52.51 10.39
CA THR A 24 28.40 -53.82 10.77
C THR A 24 28.22 -54.85 9.64
N GLY A 25 29.32 -55.36 9.09
CA GLY A 25 29.33 -56.37 8.00
C GLY A 25 29.87 -55.88 6.66
N ARG A 26 30.08 -54.57 6.46
CA ARG A 26 30.65 -54.02 5.23
C ARG A 26 32.19 -53.99 5.28
N ALA A 27 32.84 -54.31 4.16
CA ALA A 27 34.29 -54.26 4.05
C ALA A 27 34.83 -52.81 4.17
N PRO A 28 36.08 -52.61 4.66
CA PRO A 28 36.69 -51.28 4.77
C PRO A 28 36.81 -50.58 3.40
N THR A 29 36.40 -49.31 3.33
CA THR A 29 36.39 -48.48 2.10
C THR A 29 37.62 -47.58 2.01
N ARG A 30 38.04 -47.16 0.81
CA ARG A 30 39.11 -46.15 0.64
C ARG A 30 38.65 -44.71 0.88
N SER A 31 37.35 -44.45 0.74
CA SER A 31 36.74 -43.13 0.96
C SER A 31 35.62 -43.23 1.98
N TYR A 32 35.85 -42.70 3.18
CA TYR A 32 34.80 -42.63 4.20
C TYR A 32 33.69 -41.65 3.80
N ARG A 33 33.99 -40.61 3.01
CA ARG A 33 33.02 -39.58 2.60
C ARG A 33 31.94 -40.18 1.71
N ASP A 34 32.34 -41.05 0.79
CA ASP A 34 31.39 -41.72 -0.11
C ASP A 34 30.56 -42.77 0.63
N HIS A 35 31.16 -43.48 1.61
CA HIS A 35 30.39 -44.37 2.47
C HIS A 35 29.41 -43.60 3.37
N ALA A 36 29.82 -42.45 3.91
CA ALA A 36 28.98 -41.62 4.77
C ALA A 36 27.74 -41.07 4.04
N ARG A 37 27.85 -40.85 2.72
CA ARG A 37 26.74 -40.46 1.84
C ARG A 37 25.87 -41.63 1.40
N SER A 38 26.25 -42.87 1.69
CA SER A 38 25.42 -44.02 1.29
C SER A 38 24.17 -44.11 2.16
N ALA A 39 23.01 -44.36 1.53
CA ALA A 39 21.70 -44.42 2.19
C ALA A 39 21.67 -45.37 3.41
N MET A 40 22.39 -46.49 3.33
CA MET A 40 22.54 -47.44 4.44
C MET A 40 23.23 -46.81 5.67
N HIS A 41 24.25 -45.99 5.46
CA HIS A 41 24.96 -45.33 6.56
C HIS A 41 24.10 -44.25 7.21
N GLN A 42 23.41 -43.45 6.42
CA GLN A 42 22.49 -42.41 6.93
C GLN A 42 21.38 -43.03 7.78
N ARG A 43 20.76 -44.11 7.30
CA ARG A 43 19.75 -44.86 8.06
C ARG A 43 20.26 -45.39 9.40
N LYS A 44 21.49 -45.93 9.43
CA LYS A 44 22.14 -46.42 10.67
C LYS A 44 22.51 -45.29 11.64
N VAL A 45 22.78 -44.09 11.13
CA VAL A 45 23.01 -42.89 11.97
C VAL A 45 21.70 -42.42 12.60
N GLU A 46 20.61 -42.40 11.84
CA GLU A 46 19.27 -42.06 12.35
C GLU A 46 18.81 -43.04 13.45
N GLU A 47 18.99 -44.35 13.26
CA GLU A 47 18.69 -45.38 14.27
C GLU A 47 19.45 -45.17 15.59
N ARG A 48 20.73 -44.75 15.52
CA ARG A 48 21.53 -44.43 16.72
C ARG A 48 21.00 -43.18 17.41
N ASN A 49 20.69 -42.13 16.65
CA ASN A 49 20.26 -40.85 17.21
C ASN A 49 18.88 -40.98 17.89
N ALA A 50 17.97 -41.77 17.33
CA ALA A 50 16.68 -42.08 17.94
C ALA A 50 16.83 -42.82 19.28
N ARG A 51 17.82 -43.72 19.41
CA ARG A 51 18.08 -44.44 20.67
C ARG A 51 18.59 -43.55 21.81
N ASN A 52 19.29 -42.47 21.49
CA ASN A 52 19.88 -41.59 22.50
C ASN A 52 18.90 -40.55 23.05
N ALA A 53 17.72 -40.36 22.43
CA ALA A 53 16.72 -39.38 22.81
C ALA A 53 15.80 -39.81 23.99
N LEU A 54 16.01 -41.01 24.59
CA LEU A 54 15.04 -41.68 25.47
C LEU A 54 15.34 -41.64 26.99
N ASN A 55 16.23 -40.78 27.52
CA ASN A 55 16.56 -40.78 28.96
C ASN A 55 16.48 -39.38 29.63
N PRO A 56 15.48 -39.09 30.49
CA PRO A 56 15.35 -37.81 31.21
C PRO A 56 15.48 -37.95 32.74
N LEU A 57 16.11 -36.99 33.42
CA LEU A 57 16.07 -36.87 34.89
C LEU A 57 15.95 -35.40 35.37
N PHE A 58 14.93 -35.21 36.21
CA PHE A 58 14.61 -34.14 37.18
C PHE A 58 13.95 -32.82 36.72
N MET A 59 12.67 -32.70 37.11
CA MET A 59 11.79 -31.51 37.20
C MET A 59 11.83 -30.89 38.61
N ARG A 60 11.48 -29.59 38.75
CA ARG A 60 10.84 -28.98 39.96
C ARG A 60 10.06 -27.68 39.62
N PRO A 61 9.07 -27.27 40.46
CA PRO A 61 7.77 -26.69 40.05
C PRO A 61 7.54 -25.19 40.45
N PRO A 62 6.35 -24.59 40.14
CA PRO A 62 6.10 -23.14 40.03
C PRO A 62 5.24 -22.54 41.17
N GLU A 63 5.02 -21.20 41.17
CA GLU A 63 3.86 -20.40 41.66
C GLU A 63 4.29 -18.91 41.78
N GLY A 64 3.51 -17.84 41.54
CA GLY A 64 2.06 -17.59 41.47
C GLY A 64 1.73 -16.12 41.01
N PRO A 65 0.60 -15.50 41.40
CA PRO A 65 -0.34 -14.74 40.53
C PRO A 65 -0.42 -13.17 40.74
N PRO A 66 -1.31 -12.42 40.01
CA PRO A 66 -1.09 -11.02 39.56
C PRO A 66 -1.99 -9.89 40.17
N GLN A 67 -1.83 -8.67 39.60
CA GLN A 67 -2.71 -7.44 39.55
C GLN A 67 -2.56 -6.35 40.64
N PRO A 68 -3.08 -5.09 40.49
CA PRO A 68 -3.87 -4.44 39.41
C PRO A 68 -3.46 -2.99 38.98
N ASP A 69 -4.23 -2.48 37.99
CA ASP A 69 -4.33 -1.16 37.33
C ASP A 69 -4.24 0.13 38.19
N HIS A 70 -3.76 1.23 37.56
CA HIS A 70 -4.36 2.56 37.68
C HIS A 70 -4.08 3.49 36.48
N THR A 71 -5.05 4.36 36.25
CA THR A 71 -5.40 5.20 35.11
C THR A 71 -4.57 6.49 34.98
N GLN A 72 -4.52 7.02 33.74
CA GLN A 72 -4.89 8.41 33.32
C GLN A 72 -3.86 9.34 32.62
N VAL A 73 -4.39 9.96 31.55
CA VAL A 73 -4.12 11.27 30.89
C VAL A 73 -3.06 11.35 29.78
N THR A 74 -3.58 11.69 28.59
CA THR A 74 -2.94 11.87 27.29
C THR A 74 -2.37 13.28 27.08
N VAL A 75 -1.22 13.34 26.42
CA VAL A 75 -0.73 14.51 25.68
C VAL A 75 -0.26 14.00 24.32
N GLU A 76 -1.03 14.30 23.28
CA GLU A 76 -0.74 13.93 21.89
C GLU A 76 0.23 14.95 21.28
N ASP A 77 1.44 14.49 20.93
CA ASP A 77 2.35 15.16 19.99
C ASP A 77 3.51 14.20 19.66
N GLN A 78 3.32 13.20 18.77
CA GLN A 78 4.42 12.31 18.33
C GLN A 78 4.38 11.95 16.82
N ALA A 79 5.57 11.73 16.28
CA ALA A 79 6.11 11.98 14.94
C ALA A 79 5.60 11.12 13.74
N PRO A 80 5.81 11.56 12.46
CA PRO A 80 4.80 11.49 11.39
C PRO A 80 5.22 10.84 10.04
N ASP A 81 6.08 9.82 9.99
CA ASP A 81 6.53 9.19 8.72
C ASP A 81 6.22 7.67 8.60
N GLU A 82 5.28 7.16 9.39
CA GLU A 82 5.09 5.72 9.62
C GLU A 82 4.51 4.94 8.41
N LEU A 83 3.81 5.58 7.47
CA LEU A 83 2.96 4.85 6.51
C LEU A 83 3.69 4.24 5.29
N VAL A 84 4.92 4.65 4.96
CA VAL A 84 5.65 4.14 3.77
C VAL A 84 6.01 2.66 3.92
N PHE A 85 6.21 2.21 5.17
CA PHE A 85 6.82 0.91 5.48
C PHE A 85 5.82 -0.11 6.06
N ASP A 86 4.60 0.30 6.47
CA ASP A 86 3.57 -0.65 6.97
C ASP A 86 2.93 -1.47 5.87
N ALA A 87 2.87 -0.93 4.64
CA ALA A 87 2.39 -1.68 3.48
C ALA A 87 3.29 -2.87 3.10
N ILE A 88 4.47 -3.03 3.73
CA ILE A 88 5.57 -3.89 3.24
C ILE A 88 5.79 -5.14 4.10
N GLY A 89 5.09 -5.33 5.22
CA GLY A 89 5.29 -6.56 6.02
C GLY A 89 6.77 -6.79 6.37
N PHE A 90 7.39 -5.85 7.10
CA PHE A 90 8.77 -6.03 7.62
C PHE A 90 8.89 -7.10 8.72
N ASN A 91 7.92 -8.01 8.85
CA ASN A 91 8.11 -9.26 9.58
C ASN A 91 8.84 -10.25 8.66
N ALA A 92 9.83 -10.95 9.21
CA ALA A 92 10.59 -11.96 8.49
C ALA A 92 9.66 -13.08 8.02
N GLY A 93 9.28 -13.07 6.74
CA GLY A 93 8.47 -14.13 6.15
C GLY A 93 7.82 -13.66 4.85
N GLY A 94 8.29 -14.17 3.72
CA GLY A 94 7.70 -13.93 2.40
C GLY A 94 8.58 -13.12 1.45
N SER A 95 9.59 -13.77 0.87
CA SER A 95 10.23 -13.30 -0.37
C SER A 95 9.97 -14.34 -1.45
N ASP A 96 9.27 -13.96 -2.52
CA ASP A 96 8.98 -14.88 -3.63
C ASP A 96 9.52 -14.29 -4.95
N ASN A 97 10.57 -14.94 -5.47
CA ASN A 97 11.33 -14.51 -6.65
C ASN A 97 10.65 -14.97 -7.94
N GLY A 98 10.72 -14.14 -8.99
CA GLY A 98 10.29 -14.50 -10.34
C GLY A 98 11.44 -14.61 -11.34
N SER A 99 11.35 -15.56 -12.26
CA SER A 99 11.91 -15.48 -13.62
C SER A 99 11.10 -16.35 -14.58
N GLU A 100 10.89 -15.82 -15.79
CA GLU A 100 10.48 -16.58 -16.98
C GLU A 100 11.70 -17.26 -17.61
N ASP A 101 11.43 -18.39 -18.28
CA ASP A 101 12.30 -19.26 -19.09
C ASP A 101 13.35 -20.12 -18.36
N GLU A 102 13.02 -21.40 -18.14
CA GLU A 102 13.76 -22.55 -18.71
C GLU A 102 13.04 -23.88 -18.39
N LEU A 103 12.86 -24.69 -19.44
CA LEU A 103 12.26 -26.03 -19.44
C LEU A 103 13.16 -27.05 -18.72
N LEU A 104 12.68 -27.74 -17.67
CA LEU A 104 13.18 -29.07 -17.29
C LEU A 104 12.09 -29.98 -16.69
N THR A 105 12.17 -31.25 -17.08
CA THR A 105 11.14 -32.29 -17.07
C THR A 105 10.92 -33.00 -15.72
N PHE A 106 9.66 -33.34 -15.45
CA PHE A 106 9.18 -34.18 -14.34
C PHE A 106 9.81 -35.59 -14.29
N ARG A 107 10.07 -36.10 -13.07
CA ARG A 107 9.88 -37.52 -12.72
C ARG A 107 9.76 -37.78 -11.20
N ASP A 108 8.70 -38.52 -10.89
CA ASP A 108 8.47 -39.48 -9.81
C ASP A 108 8.27 -39.00 -8.35
N ILE A 109 6.99 -38.83 -8.04
CA ILE A 109 6.38 -38.97 -6.71
C ILE A 109 6.11 -40.47 -6.47
N SER A 110 6.64 -41.03 -5.38
CA SER A 110 5.95 -42.13 -4.69
C SER A 110 6.41 -42.30 -3.24
N HIS A 111 5.40 -42.49 -2.38
CA HIS A 111 5.45 -43.00 -1.00
C HIS A 111 5.60 -41.99 0.15
N ALA A 112 4.47 -41.47 0.62
CA ALA A 112 4.25 -41.29 2.06
C ALA A 112 2.76 -41.54 2.40
N THR A 113 2.53 -42.51 3.27
CA THR A 113 1.25 -42.83 3.91
C THR A 113 1.07 -42.00 5.19
N PRO A 114 -0.16 -41.60 5.56
CA PRO A 114 -0.39 -40.61 6.60
C PRO A 114 -0.78 -41.26 7.95
N PHE A 115 -0.40 -40.59 9.03
CA PHE A 115 -0.85 -40.76 10.43
C PHE A 115 -0.50 -42.05 11.20
N ASN A 116 0.29 -41.88 12.26
CA ASN A 116 -0.01 -42.51 13.55
C ASN A 116 0.26 -41.52 14.69
N SER A 117 -0.79 -41.31 15.47
CA SER A 117 -0.98 -40.35 16.57
C SER A 117 -0.41 -40.83 17.92
N THR A 118 -0.31 -39.89 18.87
CA THR A 118 -0.05 -40.01 20.35
C THR A 118 1.44 -40.19 20.72
N ASP A 119 2.14 -39.34 21.50
CA ASP A 119 1.78 -38.30 22.48
C ASP A 119 2.87 -37.19 22.58
N VAL A 120 2.46 -35.97 22.92
CA VAL A 120 3.24 -34.73 23.24
C VAL A 120 3.36 -34.65 24.78
N PRO A 121 4.45 -34.17 25.46
CA PRO A 121 4.90 -32.75 25.43
C PRO A 121 6.37 -32.33 25.76
N LEU A 122 6.75 -31.17 25.15
CA LEU A 122 7.56 -29.98 25.62
C LEU A 122 9.03 -30.16 26.10
N GLY A 123 10.08 -29.44 25.68
CA GLY A 123 10.39 -28.25 24.82
C GLY A 123 11.95 -28.03 24.84
N PRO A 124 12.58 -26.85 24.59
CA PRO A 124 12.24 -25.68 23.78
C PRO A 124 13.33 -25.39 22.71
N ALA A 125 12.93 -25.31 21.45
CA ALA A 125 13.49 -24.38 20.48
C ALA A 125 12.26 -23.89 19.73
N GLN A 126 11.91 -22.61 19.88
CA GLN A 126 10.77 -22.03 19.16
C GLN A 126 11.13 -22.02 17.67
N GLU A 127 10.93 -23.16 17.01
CA GLU A 127 10.54 -23.16 15.62
C GLU A 127 9.25 -22.33 15.57
N GLU A 128 9.32 -21.25 14.81
CA GLU A 128 8.19 -20.37 14.53
C GLU A 128 7.10 -21.25 13.91
N ILE A 129 6.07 -21.58 14.70
CA ILE A 129 4.95 -22.39 14.24
C ILE A 129 4.28 -21.60 13.12
N ASP A 130 4.25 -22.19 11.92
CA ASP A 130 3.44 -21.69 10.82
C ASP A 130 1.97 -21.94 11.16
N TRP A 131 1.36 -20.92 11.76
CA TRP A 131 -0.04 -20.98 12.17
C TRP A 131 -1.00 -21.00 10.97
N ASP A 132 -0.55 -20.58 9.78
CA ASP A 132 -1.39 -20.57 8.58
C ASP A 132 -1.66 -22.02 8.13
N ASP A 133 -0.63 -22.88 8.15
CA ASP A 133 -0.75 -24.31 7.87
C ASP A 133 -1.61 -25.05 8.92
N TYR A 134 -1.47 -24.72 10.22
CA TYR A 134 -2.21 -25.37 11.31
C TYR A 134 -3.70 -24.97 11.37
N LEU A 135 -4.01 -23.69 11.16
CA LEU A 135 -5.41 -23.23 11.03
C LEU A 135 -6.06 -23.84 9.80
N PHE A 136 -5.31 -23.98 8.70
CA PHE A 136 -5.80 -24.60 7.48
C PHE A 136 -6.08 -26.10 7.65
N GLU A 137 -5.19 -26.85 8.31
CA GLU A 137 -5.46 -28.25 8.68
C GLU A 137 -6.64 -28.39 9.63
N ALA A 138 -6.75 -27.54 10.67
CA ALA A 138 -7.85 -27.59 11.63
C ALA A 138 -9.22 -27.25 10.98
N MET A 139 -9.25 -26.30 10.04
CA MET A 139 -10.48 -25.94 9.32
C MET A 139 -10.92 -27.03 8.33
N ASN A 140 -9.98 -27.71 7.67
CA ASN A 140 -10.30 -28.85 6.81
C ASN A 140 -10.73 -30.10 7.62
N GLN A 141 -10.16 -30.31 8.81
CA GLN A 141 -10.58 -31.40 9.71
C GLN A 141 -12.00 -31.21 10.27
N LEU A 142 -12.49 -29.96 10.37
CA LEU A 142 -13.85 -29.65 10.79
C LEU A 142 -14.90 -29.77 9.66
N SER A 143 -14.47 -29.79 8.40
CA SER A 143 -15.38 -29.97 7.24
C SER A 143 -15.73 -31.43 6.94
N ASP A 144 -15.05 -32.39 7.59
CA ASP A 144 -15.20 -33.82 7.31
C ASP A 144 -16.06 -34.60 8.34
N GLU A 145 -16.66 -33.94 9.33
CA GLU A 145 -17.64 -34.61 10.20
C GLU A 145 -19.01 -34.76 9.49
N PRO A 146 -19.49 -36.01 9.25
CA PRO A 146 -20.79 -36.22 8.64
C PRO A 146 -21.90 -35.82 9.61
N PHE A 147 -22.59 -34.72 9.31
CA PHE A 147 -23.83 -34.34 9.98
C PHE A 147 -24.86 -35.48 9.87
N PRO A 148 -25.54 -35.89 10.95
CA PRO A 148 -26.61 -36.88 10.90
C PRO A 148 -27.70 -36.41 9.93
N SER A 149 -27.86 -37.14 8.82
CA SER A 149 -28.85 -36.88 7.76
C SER A 149 -30.29 -36.84 8.27
N ASP A 150 -30.53 -37.38 9.46
CA ASP A 150 -31.84 -37.53 10.08
C ASP A 150 -32.31 -36.24 10.78
N LEU A 151 -31.45 -35.22 10.88
CA LEU A 151 -31.76 -33.88 11.38
C LEU A 151 -31.98 -32.84 10.26
N LEU A 152 -31.89 -33.24 8.98
CA LEU A 152 -32.16 -32.36 7.84
C LEU A 152 -33.66 -32.40 7.49
N PRO A 153 -34.42 -31.30 7.67
CA PRO A 153 -35.73 -31.21 7.05
C PRO A 153 -35.57 -31.25 5.53
N LYS A 154 -36.50 -31.96 4.84
CA LYS A 154 -36.54 -31.99 3.37
C LYS A 154 -36.53 -30.56 2.81
N PRO A 155 -35.76 -30.29 1.74
CA PRO A 155 -35.69 -28.96 1.16
C PRO A 155 -37.08 -28.54 0.65
N SER A 156 -37.67 -27.54 1.31
CA SER A 156 -38.72 -26.74 0.70
C SER A 156 -38.10 -25.95 -0.44
N LEU A 157 -38.82 -25.86 -1.57
CA LEU A 157 -38.46 -25.00 -2.69
C LEU A 157 -38.02 -23.61 -2.21
N PRO A 158 -37.00 -22.98 -2.83
CA PRO A 158 -36.58 -21.64 -2.44
C PRO A 158 -37.80 -20.71 -2.57
N SER A 159 -38.18 -20.06 -1.48
CA SER A 159 -39.02 -18.87 -1.58
C SER A 159 -38.31 -17.87 -2.47
N ALA A 160 -39.03 -17.19 -3.36
CA ALA A 160 -38.52 -16.13 -4.23
C ALA A 160 -37.87 -14.94 -3.47
N ASP A 161 -37.87 -14.97 -2.14
CA ASP A 161 -37.37 -13.93 -1.23
C ASP A 161 -35.92 -14.12 -0.73
N THR A 162 -35.18 -15.15 -1.14
CA THR A 162 -33.72 -15.18 -0.87
C THR A 162 -33.01 -14.24 -1.83
N SER A 163 -33.13 -12.94 -1.59
CA SER A 163 -32.29 -11.92 -2.19
C SER A 163 -30.84 -12.27 -1.89
N TRP A 164 -30.14 -12.75 -2.91
CA TRP A 164 -28.69 -12.90 -2.87
C TRP A 164 -28.12 -11.49 -2.72
N TYR A 165 -27.66 -11.16 -1.51
CA TYR A 165 -27.07 -9.86 -1.22
C TYR A 165 -25.61 -9.85 -1.66
N PRO A 166 -25.21 -8.87 -2.49
CA PRO A 166 -23.91 -8.90 -3.15
C PRO A 166 -22.72 -8.51 -2.27
N PHE A 167 -22.97 -7.79 -1.17
CA PHE A 167 -21.96 -7.48 -0.17
C PHE A 167 -22.08 -8.46 1.01
N LYS A 168 -21.28 -9.53 1.02
CA LYS A 168 -21.13 -10.43 2.20
C LYS A 168 -20.44 -9.76 3.41
N ASN A 169 -20.32 -8.43 3.38
CA ASN A 169 -19.66 -7.59 4.38
C ASN A 169 -20.62 -6.58 5.02
N LYS A 170 -21.94 -6.79 4.97
CA LYS A 170 -22.82 -6.02 5.90
C LYS A 170 -22.42 -6.30 7.35
N GLU A 171 -21.89 -7.49 7.60
CA GLU A 171 -21.34 -7.91 8.87
C GLU A 171 -20.00 -7.21 9.20
N GLU A 172 -19.34 -6.55 8.23
CA GLU A 172 -18.14 -5.75 8.49
C GLU A 172 -18.46 -4.54 9.36
N MET A 173 -19.63 -3.94 9.15
CA MET A 173 -20.16 -2.89 10.03
C MET A 173 -20.48 -3.43 11.43
N SER A 174 -20.79 -4.72 11.54
CA SER A 174 -20.99 -5.40 12.82
C SER A 174 -19.66 -5.72 13.53
N ASN A 175 -18.50 -5.54 12.90
CA ASN A 175 -17.20 -5.85 13.48
C ASN A 175 -16.75 -4.73 14.45
N PRO A 176 -16.66 -5.00 15.77
CA PRO A 176 -16.33 -3.98 16.77
C PRO A 176 -14.88 -3.48 16.71
N TYR A 177 -14.00 -4.16 15.97
CA TYR A 177 -12.61 -3.71 15.75
C TYR A 177 -12.47 -2.78 14.53
N VAL A 178 -13.51 -2.67 13.69
CA VAL A 178 -13.46 -1.93 12.43
C VAL A 178 -14.43 -0.75 12.42
N SER A 179 -15.72 -0.99 12.72
CA SER A 179 -16.76 0.05 12.63
C SER A 179 -16.42 1.34 13.41
N PRO A 180 -15.91 1.28 14.66
CA PRO A 180 -15.56 2.49 15.41
C PRO A 180 -14.42 3.33 14.82
N GLN A 181 -13.63 2.76 13.90
CA GLN A 181 -12.47 3.40 13.29
C GLN A 181 -12.77 4.02 11.92
N LEU A 182 -13.98 3.85 11.40
CA LEU A 182 -14.38 4.34 10.09
C LEU A 182 -14.79 5.81 10.13
N ASP A 183 -14.20 6.61 9.24
CA ASP A 183 -14.79 7.86 8.82
C ASP A 183 -15.95 7.61 7.86
N PHE A 184 -17.12 8.18 8.15
CA PHE A 184 -18.32 8.15 7.29
C PHE A 184 -18.61 9.49 6.61
N LEU A 185 -17.77 10.49 6.88
CA LEU A 185 -17.86 11.84 6.33
C LEU A 185 -16.51 12.21 5.72
N PRO A 186 -16.49 12.92 4.59
CA PRO A 186 -15.26 13.55 4.14
C PRO A 186 -14.82 14.60 5.15
N GLU A 187 -13.52 14.83 5.22
CA GLU A 187 -12.86 15.77 6.14
C GLU A 187 -12.21 16.88 5.33
N ASP A 188 -12.51 18.13 5.67
CA ASP A 188 -11.77 19.29 5.19
C ASP A 188 -10.56 19.51 6.11
N PRO A 189 -9.32 19.26 5.63
CA PRO A 189 -8.11 19.44 6.42
C PRO A 189 -7.78 20.91 6.70
N ARG A 190 -8.54 21.87 6.12
CA ARG A 190 -8.30 23.32 6.18
C ARG A 190 -6.87 23.69 5.79
N GLY A 191 -6.33 22.96 4.83
CA GLY A 191 -4.99 23.14 4.31
C GLY A 191 -3.87 22.68 5.24
N SER A 192 -4.15 21.81 6.24
CA SER A 192 -3.13 21.26 7.13
C SER A 192 -3.22 19.72 7.26
N GLU A 193 -2.06 19.06 7.15
CA GLU A 193 -1.86 17.64 7.47
C GLU A 193 -2.79 16.64 6.73
N ILE A 194 -2.57 16.46 5.42
CA ILE A 194 -3.30 15.52 4.57
C ILE A 194 -2.58 14.17 4.53
N TYR A 195 -3.23 13.10 4.98
CA TYR A 195 -2.63 11.75 5.08
C TYR A 195 -3.61 10.59 4.93
N LYS A 196 -4.93 10.79 4.77
CA LYS A 196 -5.92 9.71 4.67
C LYS A 196 -6.97 9.99 3.59
N PHE A 197 -7.62 8.94 3.08
CA PHE A 197 -8.62 9.05 2.00
C PHE A 197 -9.87 9.86 2.38
N SER A 198 -10.26 9.91 3.66
CA SER A 198 -11.37 10.79 4.11
C SER A 198 -11.09 12.28 3.87
N GLN A 199 -9.81 12.66 3.71
CA GLN A 199 -9.40 14.03 3.36
C GLN A 199 -9.24 14.25 1.84
N SER A 200 -9.65 13.28 1.02
CA SER A 200 -9.52 13.36 -0.44
C SER A 200 -10.46 14.40 -1.05
N SER A 201 -9.96 15.13 -2.05
CA SER A 201 -10.76 16.06 -2.86
C SER A 201 -11.88 15.32 -3.58
N LYS A 202 -11.65 14.08 -4.03
CA LYS A 202 -12.70 13.25 -4.65
C LYS A 202 -13.91 13.08 -3.74
N TRP A 203 -13.71 12.70 -2.47
CA TRP A 203 -14.82 12.46 -1.55
C TRP A 203 -15.50 13.76 -1.13
N LEU A 204 -14.73 14.82 -0.88
CA LEU A 204 -15.28 16.11 -0.41
C LEU A 204 -15.96 16.93 -1.52
N HIS A 205 -15.38 16.95 -2.72
CA HIS A 205 -15.78 17.85 -3.82
C HIS A 205 -16.27 17.11 -5.06
N GLY A 206 -15.64 15.97 -5.40
CA GLY A 206 -15.74 15.34 -6.71
C GLY A 206 -16.95 14.43 -6.93
N LEU A 207 -17.76 14.16 -5.90
CA LEU A 207 -18.95 13.31 -6.03
C LEU A 207 -20.18 14.11 -6.51
N PRO A 208 -20.97 13.57 -7.47
CA PRO A 208 -22.22 14.20 -7.88
C PRO A 208 -23.23 14.19 -6.73
N PRO A 209 -24.21 15.13 -6.70
CA PRO A 209 -25.17 15.30 -5.61
C PRO A 209 -25.76 14.00 -5.05
N ASP A 210 -26.19 13.09 -5.91
CA ASP A 210 -26.90 11.87 -5.49
C ASP A 210 -25.96 10.79 -4.93
N LEU A 211 -24.64 10.99 -5.03
CA LEU A 211 -23.59 10.11 -4.52
C LEU A 211 -22.81 10.70 -3.32
N ARG A 212 -23.09 11.94 -2.93
CA ARG A 212 -22.51 12.58 -1.73
C ARG A 212 -23.07 11.95 -0.46
N VAL A 213 -22.50 12.32 0.68
CA VAL A 213 -23.13 12.07 1.99
C VAL A 213 -24.54 12.68 1.99
N GLN A 214 -25.54 11.81 2.08
CA GLN A 214 -26.94 12.24 1.91
C GLN A 214 -27.55 12.82 3.17
N MET A 215 -27.09 12.39 4.34
CA MET A 215 -27.75 12.66 5.61
C MET A 215 -26.75 12.81 6.75
N ILE A 216 -27.12 13.63 7.72
CA ILE A 216 -26.51 13.66 9.04
C ILE A 216 -27.57 13.68 10.14
N GLU A 217 -27.26 13.00 11.24
CA GLU A 217 -28.05 13.06 12.47
C GLU A 217 -27.51 14.18 13.38
N SER A 218 -28.41 15.01 13.89
CA SER A 218 -28.10 16.04 14.89
C SER A 218 -29.32 16.27 15.77
N ASN A 219 -29.13 16.30 17.10
CA ASN A 219 -30.21 16.48 18.07
C ASN A 219 -31.42 15.54 17.85
N GLN A 220 -31.16 14.26 17.52
CA GLN A 220 -32.18 13.23 17.20
C GLN A 220 -33.04 13.55 15.96
N GLN A 221 -32.61 14.51 15.13
CA GLN A 221 -33.22 14.81 13.83
C GLN A 221 -32.30 14.41 12.69
N HIS A 222 -32.90 14.09 11.54
CA HIS A 222 -32.19 13.76 10.32
C HIS A 222 -32.29 14.91 9.32
N PHE A 223 -31.13 15.48 9.00
CA PHE A 223 -30.97 16.53 8.00
C PHE A 223 -30.40 15.91 6.72
N TYR A 224 -31.04 16.18 5.59
CA TYR A 224 -30.62 15.66 4.29
C TYR A 224 -30.11 16.78 3.41
N ILE A 225 -29.18 16.46 2.51
CA ILE A 225 -28.78 17.40 1.47
C ILE A 225 -29.97 17.72 0.57
N PHE A 226 -30.02 18.96 0.10
CA PHE A 226 -31.11 19.53 -0.69
C PHE A 226 -32.48 19.47 -0.02
N GLU A 227 -32.57 19.32 1.30
CA GLU A 227 -33.79 19.57 2.05
C GLU A 227 -33.67 20.87 2.86
N PRO A 228 -34.67 21.76 2.87
CA PRO A 228 -34.66 22.95 3.73
C PRO A 228 -34.54 22.57 5.20
N ALA A 229 -33.68 23.29 5.93
CA ALA A 229 -33.51 23.19 7.37
C ALA A 229 -33.67 24.57 7.99
N MET A 230 -34.37 24.65 9.12
CA MET A 230 -34.43 25.89 9.90
C MET A 230 -33.26 25.90 10.87
N ALA A 231 -32.35 26.86 10.72
CA ALA A 231 -31.27 27.07 11.67
C ALA A 231 -31.78 27.67 12.99
N ASN A 232 -31.01 27.54 14.07
CA ASN A 232 -31.40 28.01 15.41
C ASN A 232 -31.64 29.53 15.50
N ASN A 233 -31.14 30.30 14.52
CA ASN A 233 -31.39 31.73 14.39
C ASN A 233 -32.70 32.06 13.65
N GLY A 234 -33.49 31.06 13.26
CA GLY A 234 -34.75 31.21 12.51
C GLY A 234 -34.60 31.31 11.00
N GLN A 235 -33.37 31.29 10.46
CA GLN A 235 -33.11 31.36 9.03
C GLN A 235 -33.30 29.99 8.37
N ILE A 236 -33.96 29.95 7.21
CA ILE A 236 -34.01 28.74 6.36
C ILE A 236 -32.72 28.65 5.57
N VAL A 237 -32.08 27.49 5.64
CA VAL A 237 -30.86 27.13 4.89
C VAL A 237 -31.06 25.77 4.22
N VAL A 238 -30.36 25.49 3.13
CA VAL A 238 -30.44 24.20 2.44
C VAL A 238 -29.03 23.57 2.42
N PRO A 239 -28.77 22.51 3.21
CA PRO A 239 -27.49 21.79 3.17
C PRO A 239 -27.22 21.21 1.78
N VAL A 240 -25.99 21.35 1.28
CA VAL A 240 -25.54 20.82 -0.02
C VAL A 240 -24.39 19.82 0.15
N PHE A 241 -23.59 20.00 1.20
CA PHE A 241 -22.49 19.11 1.59
C PHE A 241 -22.46 18.94 3.11
N PHE A 242 -22.14 17.74 3.58
CA PHE A 242 -21.80 17.45 4.98
C PHE A 242 -20.37 16.96 5.08
N TYR A 243 -19.61 17.46 6.06
CA TYR A 243 -18.19 17.17 6.22
C TYR A 243 -17.70 17.43 7.64
N LYS A 244 -16.56 16.84 8.02
CA LYS A 244 -15.82 17.17 9.25
C LYS A 244 -14.80 18.26 8.98
N ALA A 245 -14.56 19.11 9.97
CA ALA A 245 -13.42 20.03 9.96
C ALA A 245 -12.95 20.28 11.39
N GLY A 246 -11.67 19.97 11.68
CA GLY A 246 -11.17 19.93 13.06
C GLY A 246 -12.02 18.97 13.92
N LEU A 247 -12.45 19.43 15.09
CA LEU A 247 -13.30 18.63 16.00
C LEU A 247 -14.81 18.75 15.70
N GLY A 248 -15.20 19.59 14.74
CA GLY A 248 -16.59 19.89 14.43
C GLY A 248 -17.12 19.17 13.20
N THR A 249 -18.44 19.08 13.10
CA THR A 249 -19.13 18.63 11.89
C THR A 249 -19.98 19.77 11.33
N TYR A 250 -19.89 19.95 10.01
CA TYR A 250 -20.39 21.13 9.32
C TYR A 250 -21.21 20.75 8.10
N ALA A 251 -22.09 21.67 7.73
CA ALA A 251 -22.80 21.68 6.48
C ALA A 251 -22.38 22.91 5.67
N LYS A 252 -22.10 22.74 4.37
CA LYS A 252 -22.14 23.87 3.43
C LYS A 252 -23.59 24.03 3.00
N CYS A 253 -24.18 25.17 3.31
CA CYS A 253 -25.58 25.44 3.04
C CYS A 253 -25.76 26.57 2.04
N ALA A 254 -26.69 26.43 1.11
CA ALA A 254 -27.20 27.57 0.35
C ALA A 254 -28.23 28.32 1.19
N VAL A 255 -28.30 29.63 1.03
CA VAL A 255 -29.40 30.46 1.56
C VAL A 255 -30.41 30.66 0.43
N PRO A 256 -31.57 30.00 0.45
CA PRO A 256 -32.52 30.07 -0.65
C PRO A 256 -33.25 31.42 -0.68
N GLN A 257 -33.71 31.82 -1.87
CA GLN A 257 -34.70 32.87 -2.03
C GLN A 257 -36.08 32.26 -1.75
N VAL A 258 -36.78 32.84 -0.77
CA VAL A 258 -38.10 32.37 -0.33
C VAL A 258 -39.13 33.41 -0.76
N GLU A 259 -39.92 33.07 -1.77
CA GLU A 259 -40.97 33.94 -2.32
C GLU A 259 -42.34 33.43 -1.89
N TYR A 260 -43.23 34.37 -1.53
CA TYR A 260 -44.60 34.06 -1.14
C TYR A 260 -45.54 34.52 -2.25
N THR A 261 -46.34 33.60 -2.76
CA THR A 261 -47.45 33.95 -3.65
C THR A 261 -48.73 33.96 -2.84
N HIS A 262 -49.53 35.02 -2.97
CA HIS A 262 -50.82 35.14 -2.31
C HIS A 262 -51.93 34.62 -3.24
N GLU A 263 -52.85 33.82 -2.69
CA GLU A 263 -54.07 33.28 -3.32
C GLU A 263 -53.89 32.22 -4.44
N PRO A 264 -53.79 30.92 -4.10
CA PRO A 264 -53.61 30.36 -2.75
C PRO A 264 -52.20 30.65 -2.23
N LEU A 265 -52.03 30.67 -0.90
CA LEU A 265 -50.71 30.83 -0.30
C LEU A 265 -49.80 29.67 -0.70
N SER A 266 -48.74 29.95 -1.45
CA SER A 266 -47.65 29.00 -1.70
C SER A 266 -46.30 29.66 -1.53
N VAL A 267 -45.30 28.84 -1.22
CA VAL A 267 -43.93 29.25 -0.95
C VAL A 267 -43.02 28.68 -2.02
N ASN A 268 -42.40 29.54 -2.83
CA ASN A 268 -41.38 29.09 -3.77
C ASN A 268 -40.01 29.21 -3.10
N VAL A 269 -39.32 28.07 -2.97
CA VAL A 269 -37.94 28.01 -2.48
C VAL A 269 -37.03 27.88 -3.70
N ARG A 270 -36.22 28.91 -3.97
CA ARG A 270 -35.30 28.94 -5.12
C ARG A 270 -33.83 29.00 -4.69
N MET A 271 -32.97 28.19 -5.32
CA MET A 271 -31.51 28.24 -5.15
C MET A 271 -30.81 27.58 -6.35
N PRO A 272 -29.54 27.93 -6.66
CA PRO A 272 -28.78 27.17 -7.65
C PRO A 272 -28.62 25.72 -7.19
N LEU A 273 -28.95 24.75 -8.05
CA LEU A 273 -28.86 23.34 -7.71
C LEU A 273 -27.49 22.74 -8.04
N ASP A 274 -26.75 23.35 -8.98
CA ASP A 274 -25.37 22.99 -9.30
C ASP A 274 -24.37 23.90 -8.57
N LEU A 275 -24.11 23.57 -7.30
CA LEU A 275 -23.14 24.27 -6.46
C LEU A 275 -21.93 23.39 -6.16
N SER A 276 -20.74 23.91 -6.46
CA SER A 276 -19.46 23.32 -6.04
C SER A 276 -19.20 23.64 -4.56
N PHE A 277 -18.40 22.79 -3.90
CA PHE A 277 -18.12 22.93 -2.46
C PHE A 277 -17.51 24.29 -2.08
N ASN A 278 -16.67 24.85 -2.96
CA ASN A 278 -15.98 26.12 -2.76
C ASN A 278 -16.78 27.33 -3.28
N SER A 279 -18.06 27.16 -3.63
CA SER A 279 -18.90 28.26 -4.08
C SER A 279 -19.05 29.33 -2.98
N ASP A 280 -18.90 30.59 -3.37
CA ASP A 280 -19.15 31.78 -2.54
C ASP A 280 -20.63 31.93 -2.13
N ARG A 281 -21.54 31.22 -2.79
CA ARG A 281 -22.97 31.16 -2.46
C ARG A 281 -23.30 30.20 -1.33
N LEU A 282 -22.32 29.45 -0.83
CA LEU A 282 -22.48 28.54 0.29
C LEU A 282 -21.95 29.16 1.58
N VAL A 283 -22.75 29.09 2.64
CA VAL A 283 -22.35 29.44 3.99
C VAL A 283 -22.01 28.18 4.79
N GLU A 284 -20.98 28.25 5.62
CA GLU A 284 -20.64 27.16 6.53
C GLU A 284 -21.50 27.26 7.79
N VAL A 285 -22.21 26.17 8.11
CA VAL A 285 -23.07 26.06 9.29
C VAL A 285 -22.62 24.85 10.10
N ASN A 286 -22.32 25.03 11.39
CA ASN A 286 -22.10 23.91 12.29
C ASN A 286 -23.41 23.11 12.39
N VAL A 287 -23.36 21.79 12.24
CA VAL A 287 -24.56 20.93 12.21
C VAL A 287 -25.37 20.97 13.51
N LEU A 288 -24.75 21.36 14.63
CA LEU A 288 -25.45 21.61 15.91
C LEU A 288 -26.35 22.86 15.86
N ASN A 289 -26.15 23.75 14.90
CA ASN A 289 -26.97 24.95 14.69
C ASN A 289 -28.18 24.71 13.77
N LEU A 290 -28.35 23.48 13.25
CA LEU A 290 -29.55 23.09 12.54
C LEU A 290 -30.63 22.70 13.56
N GLY A 291 -31.72 23.45 13.56
CA GLY A 291 -32.78 23.38 14.57
C GLY A 291 -33.92 22.45 14.17
N GLN A 292 -34.57 22.71 13.03
CA GLN A 292 -35.69 21.90 12.53
C GLN A 292 -35.40 21.33 11.14
N SER A 293 -35.60 20.02 10.99
CA SER A 293 -35.54 19.33 9.70
C SER A 293 -36.77 19.64 8.83
N TYR A 294 -36.65 19.47 7.52
CA TYR A 294 -37.67 19.82 6.53
C TYR A 294 -39.12 19.43 6.89
N PRO A 295 -39.42 18.19 7.34
CA PRO A 295 -40.80 17.79 7.66
C PRO A 295 -41.40 18.54 8.86
N GLU A 296 -40.55 19.10 9.72
CA GLU A 296 -40.94 19.76 10.97
C GLU A 296 -41.05 21.28 10.85
N ILE A 297 -40.62 21.87 9.73
CA ILE A 297 -40.64 23.33 9.53
C ILE A 297 -42.09 23.81 9.41
N VAL A 298 -42.49 24.67 10.35
CA VAL A 298 -43.81 25.32 10.38
C VAL A 298 -43.69 26.81 10.05
N MET A 299 -44.43 27.27 9.05
CA MET A 299 -44.42 28.66 8.56
C MET A 299 -45.48 29.51 9.27
N GLY A 300 -45.34 29.66 10.60
CA GLY A 300 -46.31 30.38 11.43
C GLY A 300 -47.68 29.70 11.46
N LEU A 301 -48.76 30.46 11.23
CA LEU A 301 -50.13 29.92 11.19
C LEU A 301 -50.49 29.25 9.84
N HIS A 302 -49.59 29.28 8.86
CA HIS A 302 -49.87 28.91 7.48
C HIS A 302 -49.67 27.42 7.16
N GLY A 303 -49.27 26.62 8.14
CA GLY A 303 -49.02 25.17 7.98
C GLY A 303 -47.55 24.83 7.77
N ARG A 304 -47.30 23.61 7.28
CA ARG A 304 -45.94 23.07 7.10
C ARG A 304 -45.32 23.57 5.79
N LEU A 305 -44.01 23.84 5.80
CA LEU A 305 -43.30 24.26 4.59
C LEU A 305 -43.48 23.26 3.44
N ALA A 306 -43.46 21.96 3.75
CA ALA A 306 -43.58 20.90 2.75
C ALA A 306 -44.89 20.97 1.91
N GLU A 307 -45.99 21.39 2.55
CA GLU A 307 -47.28 21.58 1.88
C GLU A 307 -47.26 22.86 1.02
N LEU A 308 -46.67 23.92 1.55
CA LEU A 308 -46.63 25.24 0.91
C LEU A 308 -45.69 25.30 -0.30
N CYS A 309 -44.57 24.56 -0.29
CA CYS A 309 -43.64 24.50 -1.40
C CYS A 309 -43.91 23.39 -2.40
N LYS A 310 -45.04 22.67 -2.25
CA LYS A 310 -45.43 21.55 -3.11
C LYS A 310 -44.32 20.49 -3.23
N ASN A 311 -43.53 20.31 -2.19
CA ASN A 311 -42.38 19.40 -2.15
C ASN A 311 -41.34 19.63 -3.26
N GLN A 312 -41.03 20.88 -3.60
CA GLN A 312 -40.06 21.20 -4.65
C GLN A 312 -39.10 22.31 -4.25
N ILE A 313 -37.87 22.23 -4.76
CA ILE A 313 -36.91 23.32 -4.83
C ILE A 313 -36.71 23.67 -6.31
N LEU A 314 -36.90 24.93 -6.64
CA LEU A 314 -36.69 25.44 -7.99
C LEU A 314 -35.23 25.89 -8.13
N ASP A 315 -34.65 25.70 -9.31
CA ASP A 315 -33.39 26.37 -9.63
C ASP A 315 -33.62 27.88 -9.81
N LEU A 316 -32.57 28.69 -9.68
CA LEU A 316 -32.61 30.08 -10.13
C LEU A 316 -32.62 30.17 -11.66
N ASP A 317 -32.10 29.15 -12.35
CA ASP A 317 -32.28 28.97 -13.79
C ASP A 317 -33.66 28.38 -14.10
N GLU A 318 -34.52 29.15 -14.77
CA GLU A 318 -35.91 28.75 -15.02
C GLU A 318 -36.05 27.57 -15.99
N ASP A 319 -35.02 27.30 -16.81
CA ASP A 319 -34.99 26.16 -17.72
C ASP A 319 -34.56 24.85 -17.03
N SER A 320 -34.01 24.95 -15.81
CA SER A 320 -33.52 23.80 -15.06
C SER A 320 -34.64 23.08 -14.30
N PRO A 321 -34.66 21.73 -14.29
CA PRO A 321 -35.73 20.96 -13.65
C PRO A 321 -35.71 21.16 -12.13
N ALA A 322 -36.90 21.34 -11.55
CA ALA A 322 -37.08 21.42 -10.11
C ALA A 322 -36.63 20.11 -9.42
N ARG A 323 -35.89 20.24 -8.31
CA ARG A 323 -35.52 19.11 -7.46
C ARG A 323 -36.68 18.74 -6.55
N GLN A 324 -37.05 17.46 -6.54
CA GLN A 324 -38.16 16.94 -5.73
C GLN A 324 -37.73 16.73 -4.27
N LEU A 325 -38.67 16.97 -3.36
CA LEU A 325 -38.57 16.75 -1.92
C LEU A 325 -39.60 15.69 -1.44
N PRO A 326 -39.39 15.09 -0.26
CA PRO A 326 -38.12 15.03 0.46
C PRO A 326 -37.04 14.31 -0.37
N ASN A 327 -35.79 14.38 0.08
CA ASN A 327 -34.68 13.64 -0.53
C ASN A 327 -35.07 12.14 -0.62
N PRO A 328 -34.90 11.47 -1.78
CA PRO A 328 -35.29 10.06 -1.94
C PRO A 328 -34.69 9.12 -0.90
N TRP A 329 -33.47 9.42 -0.41
CA TRP A 329 -32.81 8.66 0.64
C TRP A 329 -33.52 8.71 1.99
N ARG A 330 -34.35 9.72 2.25
CA ARG A 330 -35.18 9.78 3.46
C ARG A 330 -36.14 8.60 3.52
N THR A 331 -36.81 8.31 2.40
CA THR A 331 -37.72 7.17 2.29
C THR A 331 -36.96 5.85 2.36
N LYS A 332 -35.82 5.73 1.65
CA LYS A 332 -34.99 4.51 1.66
C LYS A 332 -34.44 4.18 3.04
N ALA A 333 -34.01 5.19 3.79
CA ALA A 333 -33.49 5.01 5.15
C ALA A 333 -34.57 4.55 6.13
N GLY A 334 -35.84 4.94 5.91
CA GLY A 334 -36.95 4.55 6.78
C GLY A 334 -36.68 4.89 8.25
N GLY A 335 -36.07 6.06 8.51
CA GLY A 335 -35.69 6.51 9.86
C GLY A 335 -34.38 5.95 10.41
N LYS A 336 -33.57 5.21 9.62
CA LYS A 336 -32.21 4.79 10.02
C LYS A 336 -31.16 5.86 9.73
N ILE A 337 -30.05 5.82 10.45
CA ILE A 337 -28.84 6.59 10.11
C ILE A 337 -28.29 6.10 8.76
N ILE A 338 -27.86 7.02 7.89
CA ILE A 338 -27.15 6.67 6.66
C ILE A 338 -25.64 6.76 6.94
N ARG A 339 -24.91 5.69 6.65
CA ARG A 339 -23.44 5.68 6.64
C ARG A 339 -22.96 5.68 5.20
N HIS A 340 -22.21 6.71 4.83
CA HIS A 340 -21.51 6.77 3.55
C HIS A 340 -20.16 6.05 3.69
N MET A 341 -19.97 4.96 2.94
CA MET A 341 -18.84 4.04 3.10
C MET A 341 -18.20 3.73 1.74
N PRO A 342 -17.41 4.67 1.16
CA PRO A 342 -16.69 4.42 -0.08
C PRO A 342 -15.62 3.35 0.06
N ILE A 343 -15.29 2.69 -1.05
CA ILE A 343 -14.27 1.65 -1.13
C ILE A 343 -13.17 2.02 -2.13
N ASN A 344 -11.97 1.50 -1.90
CA ASN A 344 -10.91 1.44 -2.90
C ASN A 344 -10.94 0.05 -3.52
N LEU A 345 -11.29 -0.03 -4.81
CA LEU A 345 -11.42 -1.29 -5.55
C LEU A 345 -10.08 -1.64 -6.19
N TYR A 346 -9.71 -2.92 -6.18
CA TYR A 346 -8.49 -3.41 -6.79
C TYR A 346 -8.75 -4.66 -7.61
N ALA A 347 -8.07 -4.77 -8.74
CA ALA A 347 -8.00 -6.00 -9.51
C ALA A 347 -6.58 -6.26 -10.01
N ASP A 348 -6.17 -7.51 -10.01
CA ASP A 348 -4.88 -7.94 -10.54
C ASP A 348 -4.91 -9.40 -10.95
N ASP A 349 -3.95 -9.80 -11.77
CA ASP A 349 -3.71 -11.20 -12.05
C ASP A 349 -2.69 -11.82 -11.10
N THR A 350 -3.11 -12.92 -10.50
CA THR A 350 -2.29 -13.69 -9.54
C THR A 350 -2.14 -15.11 -10.04
N SER A 351 -0.94 -15.65 -9.97
CA SER A 351 -0.75 -17.08 -10.20
C SER A 351 -1.22 -17.88 -8.99
N GLY A 352 -2.06 -18.88 -9.23
CA GLY A 352 -2.50 -19.88 -8.26
C GLY A 352 -1.42 -20.92 -7.93
N ASN A 353 -0.26 -20.87 -8.58
CA ASN A 353 0.87 -21.75 -8.31
C ASN A 353 1.99 -20.99 -7.60
N VAL A 354 2.90 -21.74 -6.98
CA VAL A 354 4.19 -21.21 -6.47
C VAL A 354 5.03 -20.62 -7.62
N SER A 355 4.90 -21.14 -8.85
CA SER A 355 5.52 -20.56 -10.05
C SER A 355 4.53 -19.73 -10.87
N LYS A 356 4.94 -18.52 -11.26
CA LYS A 356 4.06 -17.50 -11.88
C LYS A 356 3.49 -17.84 -13.27
N GLN A 357 3.96 -18.89 -13.94
CA GLN A 357 3.65 -19.16 -15.34
C GLN A 357 2.34 -19.92 -15.60
N TRP A 358 1.74 -20.54 -14.58
CA TRP A 358 0.58 -21.42 -14.76
C TRP A 358 -0.55 -21.05 -13.79
N ASN A 359 -1.80 -21.36 -14.17
CA ASN A 359 -3.01 -21.07 -13.39
C ASN A 359 -3.17 -19.58 -13.04
N ARG A 360 -3.30 -18.73 -14.06
CA ARG A 360 -3.60 -17.29 -13.88
C ARG A 360 -5.02 -17.12 -13.34
N HIS A 361 -5.15 -16.36 -12.27
CA HIS A 361 -6.42 -15.94 -11.69
C HIS A 361 -6.56 -14.43 -11.78
N ILE A 362 -7.68 -13.93 -12.30
CA ILE A 362 -8.06 -12.54 -12.10
C ILE A 362 -8.81 -12.44 -10.78
N SER A 363 -8.36 -11.58 -9.87
CA SER A 363 -8.95 -11.45 -8.54
C SER A 363 -9.30 -10.00 -8.23
N PHE A 364 -10.44 -9.82 -7.57
CA PHE A 364 -10.93 -8.54 -7.09
C PHE A 364 -10.87 -8.47 -5.57
N TYR A 365 -10.30 -7.39 -5.05
CA TYR A 365 -10.30 -7.05 -3.63
C TYR A 365 -10.77 -5.62 -3.41
N PHE A 366 -11.09 -5.27 -2.17
CA PHE A 366 -11.26 -3.88 -1.78
C PHE A 366 -10.78 -3.60 -0.36
N THR A 367 -10.58 -2.31 -0.07
CA THR A 367 -10.41 -1.79 1.29
C THR A 367 -11.43 -0.67 1.53
N LEU A 368 -11.82 -0.47 2.79
CA LEU A 368 -12.73 0.62 3.16
C LEU A 368 -11.96 1.95 3.17
N ALA A 369 -12.41 2.93 2.38
CA ALA A 369 -11.70 4.22 2.23
C ALA A 369 -11.80 5.10 3.48
N GLY A 370 -12.79 4.86 4.35
CA GLY A 370 -12.94 5.54 5.63
C GLY A 370 -11.92 5.13 6.69
N LEU A 371 -11.14 4.07 6.48
CA LEU A 371 -10.13 3.63 7.45
C LEU A 371 -8.87 4.51 7.38
N PRO A 372 -8.26 4.85 8.53
CA PRO A 372 -6.95 5.47 8.54
C PRO A 372 -5.90 4.50 7.96
N PRO A 373 -4.81 5.02 7.35
CA PRO A 373 -3.84 4.18 6.64
C PRO A 373 -3.21 3.07 7.47
N LYS A 374 -2.97 3.31 8.78
CA LYS A 374 -2.46 2.30 9.72
C LYS A 374 -3.34 1.04 9.75
N LEU A 375 -4.66 1.22 9.62
CA LEU A 375 -5.62 0.12 9.60
C LEU A 375 -5.85 -0.39 8.18
N SER A 376 -6.00 0.50 7.19
CA SER A 376 -6.27 0.08 5.81
C SER A 376 -5.13 -0.71 5.16
N ASN A 377 -3.92 -0.62 5.71
CA ASN A 377 -2.74 -1.37 5.26
C ASN A 377 -2.61 -2.76 5.91
N MET A 378 -3.46 -3.09 6.88
CA MET A 378 -3.52 -4.43 7.45
C MET A 378 -4.20 -5.40 6.49
N GLN A 379 -3.65 -6.61 6.36
CA GLN A 379 -4.31 -7.70 5.64
C GLN A 379 -5.70 -7.99 6.22
N TYR A 380 -5.90 -7.78 7.53
CA TYR A 380 -7.20 -7.90 8.20
C TYR A 380 -8.29 -7.01 7.58
N ASN A 381 -7.94 -5.88 6.94
CA ASN A 381 -8.88 -4.93 6.36
C ASN A 381 -8.89 -4.95 4.82
N CYS A 382 -8.27 -5.98 4.22
CA CYS A 382 -8.39 -6.29 2.80
C CYS A 382 -9.47 -7.34 2.60
N HIS A 383 -10.44 -7.08 1.73
CA HIS A 383 -11.61 -7.93 1.54
C HIS A 383 -11.64 -8.53 0.14
N PHE A 384 -11.82 -9.84 0.09
CA PHE A 384 -12.00 -10.60 -1.15
C PHE A 384 -13.42 -10.42 -1.73
N LEU A 385 -13.53 -10.19 -3.04
CA LEU A 385 -14.81 -10.16 -3.76
C LEU A 385 -15.01 -11.40 -4.62
N SER A 386 -14.11 -11.60 -5.59
CA SER A 386 -14.26 -12.65 -6.59
C SER A 386 -12.90 -13.01 -7.19
N THR A 387 -12.80 -14.24 -7.70
CA THR A 387 -11.64 -14.68 -8.48
C THR A 387 -12.09 -15.66 -9.56
N SER A 388 -11.43 -15.62 -10.71
CA SER A 388 -11.65 -16.60 -11.78
C SER A 388 -10.36 -16.89 -12.53
N ASN A 389 -10.17 -18.16 -12.87
CA ASN A 389 -9.14 -18.62 -13.80
C ASN A 389 -9.68 -18.81 -15.22
N GLU A 390 -10.95 -18.49 -15.46
CA GLU A 390 -11.64 -18.67 -16.75
C GLU A 390 -12.18 -17.33 -17.31
N ALA A 391 -12.49 -16.37 -16.44
CA ALA A 391 -13.08 -15.09 -16.81
C ALA A 391 -12.07 -13.93 -16.68
N GLY A 392 -12.13 -12.99 -17.61
CA GLY A 392 -11.37 -11.74 -17.59
C GLY A 392 -11.92 -10.72 -16.59
N VAL A 393 -11.18 -9.62 -16.38
CA VAL A 393 -11.55 -8.56 -15.44
C VAL A 393 -12.90 -7.92 -15.76
N LEU A 394 -13.22 -7.74 -17.05
CA LEU A 394 -14.48 -7.12 -17.47
C LEU A 394 -15.67 -8.07 -17.31
N GLU A 395 -15.48 -9.38 -17.48
CA GLU A 395 -16.54 -10.37 -17.30
C GLU A 395 -16.91 -10.51 -15.81
N ILE A 396 -15.91 -10.61 -14.93
CA ILE A 396 -16.15 -10.56 -13.48
C ILE A 396 -16.73 -9.20 -13.06
N GLY A 397 -16.23 -8.13 -13.69
CA GLY A 397 -16.63 -6.75 -13.44
C GLY A 397 -18.10 -6.47 -13.77
N GLU A 398 -18.75 -7.22 -14.67
CA GLU A 398 -20.16 -7.02 -15.02
C GLU A 398 -21.06 -7.09 -13.78
N GLN A 399 -20.91 -8.17 -13.01
CA GLN A 399 -21.66 -8.40 -11.78
C GLN A 399 -21.27 -7.41 -10.69
N ILE A 400 -19.97 -7.19 -10.49
CA ILE A 400 -19.47 -6.26 -9.46
C ILE A 400 -19.98 -4.83 -9.69
N VAL A 401 -19.98 -4.34 -10.93
CA VAL A 401 -20.47 -2.99 -11.24
C VAL A 401 -21.97 -2.86 -11.04
N GLU A 402 -22.76 -3.86 -11.43
CA GLU A 402 -24.21 -3.86 -11.20
C GLU A 402 -24.53 -3.76 -9.70
N GLU A 403 -23.82 -4.54 -8.89
CA GLU A 403 -23.98 -4.54 -7.45
C GLU A 403 -23.55 -3.21 -6.83
N LEU A 404 -22.38 -2.69 -7.19
CA LEU A 404 -21.91 -1.40 -6.69
C LEU A 404 -22.88 -0.26 -7.06
N ASN A 405 -23.49 -0.31 -8.23
CA ASN A 405 -24.53 0.64 -8.61
C ASN A 405 -25.77 0.55 -7.72
N MET A 406 -26.21 -0.67 -7.37
CA MET A 406 -27.29 -0.89 -6.41
C MET A 406 -26.94 -0.34 -5.02
N LEU A 407 -25.72 -0.59 -4.53
CA LEU A 407 -25.25 -0.07 -3.23
C LEU A 407 -25.14 1.47 -3.23
N ALA A 408 -24.79 2.05 -4.37
CA ALA A 408 -24.65 3.49 -4.56
C ALA A 408 -26.01 4.20 -4.68
N THR A 409 -27.07 3.52 -5.15
CA THR A 409 -28.39 4.15 -5.31
C THR A 409 -29.43 3.76 -4.28
N ASP A 410 -29.45 2.51 -3.83
CA ASP A 410 -30.49 1.99 -2.95
C ASP A 410 -29.95 1.70 -1.54
N GLY A 411 -28.65 1.45 -1.43
CA GLY A 411 -28.00 1.09 -0.20
C GLY A 411 -28.45 -0.26 0.35
N PHE A 412 -27.98 -0.62 1.54
CA PHE A 412 -28.38 -1.84 2.22
C PHE A 412 -28.35 -1.67 3.74
N VAL A 413 -29.15 -2.45 4.46
CA VAL A 413 -29.18 -2.40 5.92
C VAL A 413 -28.06 -3.24 6.50
N ALA A 414 -27.33 -2.66 7.46
CA ALA A 414 -26.29 -3.33 8.24
C ALA A 414 -26.42 -2.96 9.71
N HIS A 415 -25.95 -3.83 10.61
CA HIS A 415 -25.84 -3.50 12.02
C HIS A 415 -24.52 -2.77 12.26
N ASP A 416 -24.56 -1.56 12.83
CA ASP A 416 -23.38 -0.77 13.14
C ASP A 416 -22.95 -1.04 14.58
N ALA A 417 -21.81 -1.73 14.76
CA ALA A 417 -21.28 -2.03 16.08
C ALA A 417 -20.93 -0.79 16.92
N SER A 418 -20.68 0.36 16.27
CA SER A 418 -20.36 1.61 16.97
C SER A 418 -21.60 2.26 17.61
N THR A 419 -22.77 2.15 16.97
CA THR A 419 -24.03 2.71 17.50
C THR A 419 -24.90 1.67 18.19
N GLY A 420 -24.65 0.38 17.94
CA GLY A 420 -25.49 -0.72 18.43
C GLY A 420 -26.86 -0.77 17.76
N SER A 421 -27.00 -0.20 16.56
CA SER A 421 -28.28 -0.08 15.84
C SER A 421 -28.14 -0.38 14.36
N ASP A 422 -29.26 -0.69 13.71
CA ASP A 422 -29.29 -0.85 12.26
C ASP A 422 -29.17 0.49 11.55
N VAL A 423 -28.30 0.55 10.54
CA VAL A 423 -28.02 1.70 9.70
C VAL A 423 -28.23 1.34 8.22
N LEU A 424 -28.46 2.34 7.38
CA LEU A 424 -28.45 2.18 5.92
C LEU A 424 -27.06 2.55 5.40
N ILE A 425 -26.38 1.59 4.77
CA ILE A 425 -25.08 1.80 4.15
C ILE A 425 -25.26 2.23 2.69
N MET A 426 -24.58 3.30 2.32
CA MET A 426 -24.41 3.76 0.95
C MET A 426 -22.94 3.62 0.56
N SER A 427 -22.63 2.91 -0.53
CA SER A 427 -21.25 2.60 -0.93
C SER A 427 -21.00 2.87 -2.41
N LEU A 428 -19.78 3.24 -2.75
CA LEU A 428 -19.31 3.53 -4.11
C LEU A 428 -17.80 3.32 -4.23
N VAL A 429 -17.29 3.24 -5.45
CA VAL A 429 -15.84 3.17 -5.72
C VAL A 429 -15.24 4.57 -5.68
N LEU A 430 -14.36 4.81 -4.71
CA LEU A 430 -13.63 6.08 -4.59
C LEU A 430 -12.49 6.16 -5.60
N CYS A 431 -11.72 5.07 -5.72
CA CYS A 431 -10.72 4.89 -6.77
C CYS A 431 -10.58 3.41 -7.13
N PHE A 432 -10.11 3.17 -8.36
CA PHE A 432 -9.74 1.84 -8.86
C PHE A 432 -8.21 1.74 -8.96
N GLN A 433 -7.63 0.75 -8.30
CA GLN A 433 -6.19 0.54 -8.21
C GLN A 433 -5.81 -0.76 -8.93
N ALA A 434 -4.85 -0.69 -9.83
CA ALA A 434 -4.29 -1.85 -10.50
C ALA A 434 -2.95 -1.50 -11.19
N ASP A 435 -2.33 -2.49 -11.81
CA ASP A 435 -1.18 -2.26 -12.68
C ASP A 435 -1.60 -1.55 -14.01
N SER A 436 -0.62 -1.13 -14.81
CA SER A 436 -0.92 -0.35 -16.02
C SER A 436 -1.74 -1.11 -17.09
N PRO A 437 -1.43 -2.39 -17.38
CA PRO A 437 -2.30 -3.23 -18.21
C PRO A 437 -3.75 -3.32 -17.74
N MET A 438 -3.97 -3.56 -16.45
CA MET A 438 -5.31 -3.71 -15.89
C MET A 438 -6.08 -2.39 -15.89
N HIS A 439 -5.42 -1.27 -15.55
CA HIS A 439 -6.00 0.06 -15.75
C HIS A 439 -6.43 0.26 -17.20
N ALA A 440 -5.57 -0.04 -18.17
CA ALA A 440 -5.88 0.17 -19.58
C ALA A 440 -7.14 -0.61 -20.02
N GLU A 441 -7.29 -1.85 -19.55
CA GLU A 441 -8.46 -2.69 -19.83
C GLU A 441 -9.74 -2.12 -19.20
N VAL A 442 -9.69 -1.69 -17.93
CA VAL A 442 -10.84 -1.12 -17.21
C VAL A 442 -11.25 0.26 -17.74
N THR A 443 -10.31 1.06 -18.25
CA THR A 443 -10.56 2.43 -18.72
C THR A 443 -10.80 2.54 -20.22
N ASN A 444 -11.02 1.43 -20.93
CA ASN A 444 -11.20 1.42 -22.38
C ASN A 444 -10.05 2.12 -23.15
N THR A 445 -8.81 1.95 -22.70
CA THR A 445 -7.64 2.60 -23.33
C THR A 445 -6.62 1.58 -23.83
N PRO A 446 -5.86 1.91 -24.90
CA PRO A 446 -4.72 1.12 -25.32
C PRO A 446 -3.68 0.99 -24.22
N LEU A 447 -2.84 -0.04 -24.32
CA LEU A 447 -1.69 -0.14 -23.44
C LEU A 447 -0.80 1.10 -23.61
N PRO A 448 -0.21 1.64 -22.53
CA PRO A 448 0.53 2.89 -22.59
C PRO A 448 1.67 2.92 -23.63
N ASN A 449 2.19 1.76 -24.05
CA ASN A 449 3.25 1.62 -25.06
C ASN A 449 2.80 1.92 -26.49
N GLU A 450 1.49 1.99 -26.76
CA GLU A 450 0.91 2.35 -28.07
C GLU A 450 0.68 3.87 -28.22
N GLY A 451 1.26 4.67 -27.32
CA GLY A 451 1.27 6.12 -27.43
C GLY A 451 -0.04 6.77 -27.00
N SER A 452 -0.74 6.25 -25.99
CA SER A 452 -1.90 6.88 -25.34
C SER A 452 -1.98 6.41 -23.89
N SER A 453 -2.42 7.25 -22.94
CA SER A 453 -2.64 6.83 -21.55
C SER A 453 -4.12 6.94 -21.18
N GLN A 454 -4.51 6.40 -20.04
CA GLN A 454 -5.87 6.52 -19.51
C GLN A 454 -6.25 7.97 -19.16
N ILE A 455 -5.26 8.82 -18.85
CA ILE A 455 -5.45 10.20 -18.38
C ILE A 455 -5.45 11.20 -19.53
N CYS A 456 -4.67 10.94 -20.59
CA CYS A 456 -4.49 11.89 -21.69
C CYS A 456 -4.30 11.23 -23.06
N LEU A 457 -4.65 11.95 -24.12
CA LEU A 457 -4.38 11.54 -25.49
C LEU A 457 -3.00 12.04 -25.91
N LEU A 458 -2.07 11.09 -26.07
CA LEU A 458 -0.84 11.33 -26.81
C LEU A 458 -1.19 10.97 -28.25
N MET A 459 -1.14 11.91 -29.20
CA MET A 459 -1.35 11.52 -30.60
C MET A 459 -0.06 10.84 -31.08
N GLY A 460 -0.13 9.52 -31.28
CA GLY A 460 0.94 8.71 -31.84
C GLY A 460 1.34 9.20 -33.22
N ARG A 461 2.31 10.11 -33.28
CA ARG A 461 3.08 10.36 -34.49
C ARG A 461 4.19 9.32 -34.54
N SER A 462 4.52 8.87 -35.74
CA SER A 462 5.52 7.85 -36.08
C SER A 462 6.90 8.05 -35.45
N ASP A 463 7.17 9.23 -34.87
CA ASP A 463 8.48 9.71 -34.44
C ASP A 463 8.75 9.58 -32.92
N GLY A 464 7.82 9.00 -32.14
CA GLY A 464 7.96 8.77 -30.69
C GLY A 464 7.24 9.79 -29.79
N LEU A 465 7.30 9.59 -28.47
CA LEU A 465 6.62 10.42 -27.46
C LEU A 465 7.23 11.82 -27.26
N ILE A 466 8.46 12.04 -27.74
CA ILE A 466 9.14 13.33 -27.62
C ILE A 466 8.87 14.17 -28.85
N THR A 467 8.26 15.33 -28.62
CA THR A 467 8.10 16.40 -29.59
C THR A 467 8.75 17.68 -29.05
N PRO A 468 8.97 18.71 -29.88
CA PRO A 468 9.39 20.03 -29.39
C PRO A 468 8.46 20.61 -28.30
N ASP A 469 7.22 20.11 -28.26
CA ASP A 469 6.18 20.47 -27.30
C ASP A 469 6.09 19.51 -26.11
N PHE A 470 7.09 18.66 -25.84
CA PHE A 470 7.07 17.70 -24.72
C PHE A 470 6.80 18.38 -23.36
N GLN A 471 7.17 19.66 -23.22
CA GLN A 471 6.89 20.46 -22.03
C GLN A 471 5.40 20.77 -21.85
N LYS A 472 4.61 20.85 -22.92
CA LYS A 472 3.18 21.11 -22.87
C LYS A 472 2.44 19.88 -22.33
N SER A 473 1.49 20.11 -21.43
CA SER A 473 0.59 19.06 -20.99
C SER A 473 -0.22 18.54 -22.18
N PRO A 474 -0.29 17.22 -22.38
CA PRO A 474 -1.16 16.64 -23.40
C PRO A 474 -2.64 16.96 -23.10
N LEU A 475 -3.48 16.87 -24.12
CA LEU A 475 -4.91 17.08 -23.95
C LEU A 475 -5.48 16.01 -22.98
N PRO A 476 -6.14 16.42 -21.89
CA PRO A 476 -6.75 15.48 -20.96
C PRO A 476 -7.88 14.73 -21.66
N ARG A 477 -8.07 13.46 -21.30
CA ARG A 477 -9.21 12.67 -21.74
C ARG A 477 -10.43 13.01 -20.90
N ASN A 478 -11.61 12.85 -21.49
CA ASN A 478 -12.89 13.02 -20.84
C ASN A 478 -13.65 11.68 -20.88
N TRP A 479 -14.10 11.21 -19.72
CA TRP A 479 -14.70 9.88 -19.58
C TRP A 479 -16.03 9.75 -20.34
N GLU A 480 -16.89 10.77 -20.29
CA GLU A 480 -18.15 10.82 -21.03
C GLU A 480 -17.93 10.77 -22.56
N THR A 481 -16.86 11.41 -23.04
CA THR A 481 -16.43 11.32 -24.43
C THR A 481 -16.01 9.90 -24.79
N ILE A 482 -15.24 9.20 -23.92
CA ILE A 482 -14.86 7.79 -24.13
C ILE A 482 -16.11 6.90 -24.19
N GLN A 483 -17.08 7.10 -23.28
CA GLN A 483 -18.35 6.36 -23.28
C GLN A 483 -19.10 6.54 -24.60
N THR A 484 -19.25 7.79 -25.05
CA THR A 484 -19.97 8.13 -26.29
C THR A 484 -19.26 7.60 -27.53
N GLN A 485 -17.95 7.76 -27.60
CA GLN A 485 -17.12 7.27 -28.71
C GLN A 485 -17.09 5.75 -28.78
N THR A 486 -17.08 5.05 -27.63
CA THR A 486 -17.18 3.57 -27.59
C THR A 486 -18.48 3.09 -28.24
N LYS A 487 -19.62 3.75 -27.96
CA LYS A 487 -20.90 3.45 -28.60
C LYS A 487 -20.87 3.72 -30.11
N SER A 488 -20.22 4.80 -30.54
CA SER A 488 -20.02 5.09 -31.97
C SER A 488 -19.17 4.03 -32.67
N LEU A 489 -18.14 3.48 -32.00
CA LEU A 489 -17.28 2.43 -32.56
C LEU A 489 -18.07 1.14 -32.82
N TRP A 490 -19.02 0.78 -31.96
CA TRP A 490 -19.93 -0.34 -32.20
C TRP A 490 -20.72 -0.18 -33.50
N GLU A 491 -21.29 1.01 -33.72
CA GLU A 491 -22.06 1.29 -34.95
C GLU A 491 -21.20 1.17 -36.22
N ILE A 492 -19.93 1.58 -36.14
CA ILE A 492 -18.95 1.42 -37.23
C ILE A 492 -18.61 -0.06 -37.43
N GLY A 493 -18.37 -0.79 -36.34
CA GLY A 493 -17.90 -2.18 -36.37
C GLY A 493 -18.94 -3.18 -36.87
N LYS A 494 -20.21 -3.03 -36.45
CA LYS A 494 -21.26 -4.05 -36.67
C LYS A 494 -21.69 -4.26 -38.13
N LYS A 495 -21.55 -3.23 -38.98
CA LYS A 495 -21.95 -3.23 -40.41
C LYS A 495 -20.81 -2.86 -41.36
N GLY A 496 -19.66 -2.47 -40.81
CA GLY A 496 -18.56 -1.87 -41.56
C GLY A 496 -17.45 -2.85 -41.94
N VAL A 497 -16.47 -2.31 -42.67
CA VAL A 497 -15.21 -3.00 -42.96
C VAL A 497 -14.34 -3.00 -41.71
N LYS A 498 -13.74 -4.15 -41.38
CA LYS A 498 -12.87 -4.30 -40.19
C LYS A 498 -11.80 -3.21 -40.09
N SER A 499 -11.17 -2.84 -41.20
CA SER A 499 -10.15 -1.79 -41.22
C SER A 499 -10.68 -0.42 -40.76
N HIS A 500 -11.93 -0.06 -41.09
CA HIS A 500 -12.51 1.21 -40.62
C HIS A 500 -12.67 1.23 -39.10
N PHE A 501 -13.10 0.11 -38.50
CA PHE A 501 -13.17 -0.02 -37.05
C PHE A 501 -11.78 0.04 -36.42
N ASP A 502 -10.81 -0.71 -36.96
CA ASP A 502 -9.44 -0.76 -36.45
C ASP A 502 -8.74 0.61 -36.54
N ASP A 503 -8.90 1.32 -37.66
CA ASP A 503 -8.33 2.64 -37.88
C ASP A 503 -8.96 3.68 -36.96
N LYS A 504 -10.29 3.66 -36.81
CA LYS A 504 -10.99 4.61 -35.92
C LYS A 504 -10.69 4.36 -34.44
N THR A 505 -10.57 3.08 -34.05
CA THR A 505 -10.14 2.66 -32.70
C THR A 505 -8.77 3.24 -32.36
N LYS A 506 -7.81 3.16 -33.30
CA LYS A 506 -6.47 3.75 -33.13
C LYS A 506 -6.49 5.27 -33.08
N GLU A 507 -7.26 5.91 -33.97
CA GLU A 507 -7.39 7.38 -34.03
C GLU A 507 -7.92 7.95 -32.70
N LEU A 508 -8.96 7.32 -32.14
CA LEU A 508 -9.57 7.74 -30.87
C LEU A 508 -8.76 7.28 -29.65
N GLY A 509 -7.86 6.30 -29.83
CA GLY A 509 -7.14 5.64 -28.75
C GLY A 509 -8.11 5.03 -27.74
N ILE A 510 -9.12 4.31 -28.20
CA ILE A 510 -10.10 3.60 -27.36
C ILE A 510 -9.96 2.11 -27.61
N ARG A 511 -10.01 1.30 -26.56
CA ARG A 511 -9.86 -0.16 -26.66
C ARG A 511 -10.78 -0.85 -25.65
N ASP A 512 -11.92 -1.31 -26.13
CA ASP A 512 -12.87 -2.12 -25.37
C ASP A 512 -12.75 -3.59 -25.81
N SER A 513 -12.28 -4.46 -24.91
CA SER A 513 -12.07 -5.88 -25.20
C SER A 513 -13.38 -6.63 -25.46
N ILE A 514 -14.44 -6.32 -24.72
CA ILE A 514 -15.77 -6.93 -24.89
C ILE A 514 -16.35 -6.50 -26.24
N ASN A 515 -16.37 -5.19 -26.51
CA ASN A 515 -16.96 -4.67 -27.73
C ASN A 515 -16.24 -5.21 -28.98
N ARG A 516 -14.91 -5.25 -28.95
CA ARG A 516 -14.12 -5.81 -30.06
C ARG A 516 -14.50 -7.25 -30.35
N ARG A 517 -14.70 -8.07 -29.30
CA ARG A 517 -15.11 -9.47 -29.47
C ARG A 517 -16.47 -9.58 -30.16
N PHE A 518 -17.44 -8.76 -29.78
CA PHE A 518 -18.73 -8.75 -30.44
C PHE A 518 -18.66 -8.20 -31.88
N VAL A 519 -17.85 -7.19 -32.14
CA VAL A 519 -17.61 -6.69 -33.51
C VAL A 519 -17.00 -7.79 -34.39
N GLU A 520 -16.05 -8.58 -33.87
CA GLU A 520 -15.50 -9.73 -34.59
C GLU A 520 -16.56 -10.77 -34.93
N VAL A 521 -17.46 -11.10 -34.00
CA VAL A 521 -18.59 -12.01 -34.24
C VAL A 521 -19.51 -11.45 -35.34
N MET A 522 -19.83 -10.16 -35.29
CA MET A 522 -20.65 -9.49 -36.31
C MET A 522 -20.03 -9.51 -37.71
N GLN A 523 -18.70 -9.57 -37.80
CA GLN A 523 -17.96 -9.58 -39.06
C GLN A 523 -17.71 -11.00 -39.62
N GLN A 524 -17.98 -12.05 -38.85
CA GLN A 524 -17.86 -13.45 -39.30
C GLN A 524 -19.03 -13.84 -40.20
N LYS A 525 -18.82 -13.88 -41.52
CA LYS A 525 -19.88 -14.14 -42.52
C LYS A 525 -20.66 -15.44 -42.31
N ASP A 526 -20.05 -16.46 -41.71
CA ASP A 526 -20.62 -17.81 -41.61
C ASP A 526 -21.23 -18.13 -40.23
N ASN A 527 -21.26 -17.18 -39.29
CA ASN A 527 -21.70 -17.42 -37.90
C ASN A 527 -23.04 -16.71 -37.58
N VAL A 528 -24.08 -17.06 -38.34
CA VAL A 528 -25.40 -16.41 -38.27
C VAL A 528 -26.06 -16.56 -36.89
N ASP A 529 -25.88 -17.71 -36.23
CA ASP A 529 -26.47 -17.96 -34.91
C ASP A 529 -25.88 -17.03 -33.85
N ALA A 530 -24.55 -16.89 -33.79
CA ALA A 530 -23.90 -15.98 -32.85
C ALA A 530 -24.21 -14.51 -33.17
N GLN A 531 -24.30 -14.12 -34.45
CA GLN A 531 -24.77 -12.78 -34.82
C GLN A 531 -26.19 -12.51 -34.34
N THR A 532 -27.07 -13.51 -34.43
CA THR A 532 -28.45 -13.40 -33.97
C THR A 532 -28.50 -13.21 -32.46
N GLU A 533 -27.72 -13.99 -31.70
CA GLU A 533 -27.59 -13.86 -30.24
C GLU A 533 -27.08 -12.46 -29.84
N VAL A 534 -26.04 -11.96 -30.50
CA VAL A 534 -25.49 -10.61 -30.25
C VAL A 534 -26.51 -9.53 -30.58
N ASN A 535 -27.28 -9.66 -31.66
CA ASN A 535 -28.34 -8.72 -32.00
C ASN A 535 -29.50 -8.76 -31.00
N LEU A 536 -29.87 -9.94 -30.50
CA LEU A 536 -30.87 -10.08 -29.42
C LEU A 536 -30.37 -9.46 -28.12
N MET A 537 -29.09 -9.63 -27.79
CA MET A 537 -28.45 -8.96 -26.66
C MET A 537 -28.47 -7.43 -26.84
N ALA A 538 -28.11 -6.94 -28.02
CA ALA A 538 -28.15 -5.51 -28.35
C ALA A 538 -29.55 -4.90 -28.17
N GLN A 539 -30.61 -5.67 -28.45
CA GLN A 539 -32.01 -5.24 -28.32
C GLN A 539 -32.53 -5.32 -26.89
N SER A 540 -32.10 -6.32 -26.13
CA SER A 540 -32.55 -6.56 -24.75
C SER A 540 -31.77 -5.74 -23.72
N ASP A 541 -30.44 -5.78 -23.80
CA ASP A 541 -29.54 -4.99 -22.97
C ASP A 541 -28.26 -4.64 -23.74
N SER A 542 -28.30 -3.49 -24.42
CA SER A 542 -27.17 -2.97 -25.19
C SER A 542 -25.91 -2.73 -24.34
N HIS A 543 -26.01 -2.58 -23.02
CA HIS A 543 -24.87 -2.31 -22.16
C HIS A 543 -23.92 -3.51 -22.04
N ARG A 544 -24.42 -4.74 -22.21
CA ARG A 544 -23.61 -5.96 -22.16
C ARG A 544 -22.63 -6.09 -23.32
N LEU A 545 -22.78 -5.27 -24.36
CA LEU A 545 -21.88 -5.22 -25.52
C LEU A 545 -20.59 -4.42 -25.27
N PHE A 546 -20.44 -3.86 -24.07
CA PHE A 546 -19.39 -2.91 -23.73
C PHE A 546 -18.77 -3.25 -22.38
N ASN A 547 -17.62 -2.66 -22.12
CA ASN A 547 -16.99 -2.66 -20.81
C ASN A 547 -17.98 -2.18 -19.72
N PRO A 548 -18.26 -3.00 -18.67
CA PRO A 548 -19.23 -2.66 -17.65
C PRO A 548 -18.82 -1.46 -16.80
N PHE A 549 -17.54 -1.11 -16.68
CA PHE A 549 -17.12 0.07 -15.92
C PHE A 549 -17.61 1.38 -16.54
N LEU A 550 -18.03 1.39 -17.82
CA LEU A 550 -18.69 2.55 -18.43
C LEU A 550 -20.04 2.89 -17.78
N LYS A 551 -20.69 1.93 -17.09
CA LYS A 551 -21.95 2.15 -16.35
C LYS A 551 -21.76 2.32 -14.84
N LEU A 552 -20.52 2.29 -14.33
CA LEU A 552 -20.25 2.42 -12.89
C LEU A 552 -20.53 3.87 -12.43
N LYS A 553 -21.51 4.04 -11.54
CA LYS A 553 -21.95 5.34 -11.06
C LYS A 553 -20.88 6.01 -10.19
N GLY A 554 -20.58 7.26 -10.50
CA GLY A 554 -19.59 8.07 -9.76
C GLY A 554 -18.13 7.81 -10.13
N PHE A 555 -17.87 6.87 -11.06
CA PHE A 555 -16.55 6.51 -11.54
C PHE A 555 -16.22 7.23 -12.85
N ASP A 556 -15.08 7.93 -12.85
CA ASP A 556 -14.43 8.52 -14.00
C ASP A 556 -13.13 7.77 -14.27
N GLY A 557 -13.06 6.96 -15.33
CA GLY A 557 -11.89 6.16 -15.63
C GLY A 557 -10.62 6.96 -15.92
N CYS A 558 -10.73 8.25 -16.27
CA CYS A 558 -9.59 9.14 -16.51
C CYS A 558 -9.04 9.75 -15.22
N LEU A 559 -9.90 9.96 -14.22
CA LEU A 559 -9.55 10.68 -12.97
C LEU A 559 -9.46 9.77 -11.74
N ASP A 560 -10.21 8.66 -11.73
CA ASP A 560 -10.34 7.75 -10.58
C ASP A 560 -9.43 6.51 -10.66
N THR A 561 -8.48 6.51 -11.61
CA THR A 561 -7.41 5.51 -11.75
C THR A 561 -6.03 6.15 -11.49
N PRO A 562 -5.66 6.36 -10.21
CA PRO A 562 -4.47 7.12 -9.86
C PRO A 562 -3.17 6.47 -10.37
N VAL A 563 -2.11 7.28 -10.49
CA VAL A 563 -0.78 6.82 -10.93
C VAL A 563 -0.16 5.87 -9.90
N GLU A 564 -0.27 4.57 -10.12
CA GLU A 564 0.22 3.53 -9.20
C GLU A 564 1.76 3.54 -9.09
N ILE A 565 2.26 3.92 -7.91
CA ILE A 565 3.69 4.24 -7.71
C ILE A 565 4.60 3.01 -7.62
N LEU A 566 4.09 1.83 -7.27
CA LEU A 566 4.90 0.61 -7.27
C LEU A 566 5.30 0.23 -8.69
N HIS A 567 4.35 0.17 -9.62
CA HIS A 567 4.57 -0.21 -11.00
C HIS A 567 5.19 0.91 -11.82
N VAL A 568 4.79 2.16 -11.62
CA VAL A 568 5.27 3.30 -12.41
C VAL A 568 6.66 3.73 -11.93
N PHE A 569 6.84 3.91 -10.62
CA PHE A 569 8.08 4.46 -10.07
C PHE A 569 9.09 3.35 -9.74
N LEU A 570 8.78 2.41 -8.84
CA LEU A 570 9.75 1.40 -8.38
C LEU A 570 10.06 0.34 -9.45
N LEU A 571 9.06 -0.45 -9.85
CA LEU A 571 9.16 -1.50 -10.88
C LEU A 571 9.20 -0.92 -12.31
N GLY A 572 9.15 0.40 -12.45
CA GLY A 572 9.31 1.13 -13.69
C GLY A 572 10.63 1.87 -13.73
N ILE A 573 10.60 3.15 -13.38
CA ILE A 573 11.72 4.09 -13.50
C ILE A 573 12.96 3.60 -12.74
N VAL A 574 12.82 3.30 -11.45
CA VAL A 574 13.95 2.91 -10.59
C VAL A 574 14.54 1.58 -11.06
N LYS A 575 13.68 0.60 -11.37
CA LYS A 575 14.08 -0.68 -11.96
C LYS A 575 14.86 -0.49 -13.26
N TYR A 576 14.36 0.33 -14.18
CA TYR A 576 15.03 0.54 -15.46
C TYR A 576 16.40 1.21 -15.29
N MET A 577 16.49 2.27 -14.48
CA MET A 577 17.75 2.96 -14.22
C MET A 577 18.75 2.08 -13.48
N THR A 578 18.30 1.32 -12.47
CA THR A 578 19.15 0.38 -11.73
C THR A 578 19.72 -0.70 -12.65
N ARG A 579 18.86 -1.33 -13.46
CA ARG A 579 19.30 -2.41 -14.37
C ARG A 579 20.25 -1.90 -15.44
N ASP A 580 19.99 -0.73 -16.01
CA ASP A 580 20.86 -0.11 -17.01
C ASP A 580 22.25 0.18 -16.42
N PHE A 581 22.29 0.81 -15.25
CA PHE A 581 23.54 1.15 -14.59
C PHE A 581 24.32 -0.09 -14.13
N MET A 582 23.68 -1.03 -13.43
CA MET A 582 24.34 -2.23 -12.90
C MET A 582 24.91 -3.12 -14.02
N LYS A 583 24.26 -3.19 -15.19
CA LYS A 583 24.79 -3.92 -16.37
C LYS A 583 26.04 -3.28 -16.96
N SER A 584 26.25 -1.99 -16.75
CA SER A 584 27.42 -1.28 -17.27
C SER A 584 28.70 -1.53 -16.45
N LEU A 585 28.55 -2.03 -15.21
CA LEU A 585 29.66 -2.23 -14.28
C LEU A 585 30.45 -3.51 -14.58
N LYS A 586 31.76 -3.45 -14.38
CA LYS A 586 32.69 -4.58 -14.50
C LYS A 586 32.71 -5.40 -13.21
N VAL A 587 33.17 -6.65 -13.30
CA VAL A 587 33.26 -7.58 -12.15
C VAL A 587 34.00 -7.00 -10.94
N LYS A 588 35.09 -6.25 -11.17
CA LYS A 588 35.84 -5.60 -10.08
C LYS A 588 35.06 -4.46 -9.41
N GLU A 589 34.27 -3.72 -10.18
CA GLU A 589 33.43 -2.63 -9.67
C GLU A 589 32.27 -3.20 -8.86
N LEU A 590 31.68 -4.33 -9.28
CA LEU A 590 30.65 -5.04 -8.53
C LEU A 590 31.13 -5.53 -7.16
N ALA A 591 32.38 -5.97 -7.04
CA ALA A 591 32.97 -6.32 -5.74
C ALA A 591 33.07 -5.10 -4.79
N GLN A 592 33.36 -3.92 -5.34
CA GLN A 592 33.40 -2.67 -4.57
C GLN A 592 31.99 -2.16 -4.23
N VAL A 593 31.01 -2.34 -5.11
CA VAL A 593 29.58 -2.10 -4.82
C VAL A 593 29.14 -2.94 -3.61
N LEU A 594 29.47 -4.24 -3.61
CA LEU A 594 29.14 -5.16 -2.52
C LEU A 594 29.79 -4.70 -1.20
N ALA A 595 31.07 -4.35 -1.22
CA ALA A 595 31.78 -3.82 -0.05
C ALA A 595 31.21 -2.48 0.45
N SER A 596 30.69 -1.65 -0.45
CA SER A 596 30.07 -0.36 -0.11
C SER A 596 28.72 -0.55 0.58
N TRP A 597 27.87 -1.48 0.10
CA TRP A 597 26.61 -1.80 0.76
C TRP A 597 26.82 -2.42 2.16
N ASP A 598 27.81 -3.31 2.31
CA ASP A 598 28.13 -3.91 3.62
C ASP A 598 28.62 -2.89 4.66
N ALA A 599 29.31 -1.85 4.21
CA ALA A 599 29.83 -0.79 5.08
C ALA A 599 28.82 0.35 5.32
N LEU A 600 27.66 0.32 4.67
CA LEU A 600 26.68 1.40 4.73
C LEU A 600 25.97 1.43 6.09
N ASN A 601 25.84 2.64 6.65
CA ASN A 601 25.12 2.82 7.91
C ASN A 601 23.60 2.75 7.68
N VAL A 602 22.96 1.65 8.06
CA VAL A 602 21.50 1.45 7.92
C VAL A 602 20.66 2.20 8.98
N LYS A 603 21.30 2.77 10.01
CA LYS A 603 20.61 3.47 11.10
C LYS A 603 19.85 4.67 10.55
N GLY A 604 18.56 4.77 10.88
CA GLY A 604 17.69 5.84 10.38
C GLY A 604 17.15 5.64 8.96
N LEU A 605 17.31 4.45 8.33
CA LEU A 605 16.68 4.13 7.03
C LEU A 605 15.42 3.25 7.15
N ASN A 606 15.06 2.84 8.37
CA ASN A 606 14.03 1.83 8.62
C ASN A 606 14.23 0.54 7.79
N VAL A 607 15.49 0.14 7.62
CA VAL A 607 15.91 -1.10 6.95
C VAL A 607 16.70 -1.93 7.98
N PRO A 608 16.28 -3.17 8.30
CA PRO A 608 16.94 -3.97 9.33
C PRO A 608 18.36 -4.40 8.91
N SER A 609 18.51 -4.79 7.64
CA SER A 609 19.78 -5.19 7.03
C SER A 609 19.70 -5.06 5.52
N ILE A 610 20.85 -4.85 4.87
CA ILE A 610 20.95 -4.82 3.40
C ILE A 610 21.48 -6.19 2.95
N PRO A 611 20.71 -6.98 2.15
CA PRO A 611 21.20 -8.23 1.60
C PRO A 611 22.10 -7.95 0.37
N ALA A 612 23.28 -7.36 0.60
CA ALA A 612 24.15 -6.80 -0.43
C ALA A 612 24.48 -7.79 -1.56
N LYS A 613 24.82 -9.04 -1.18
CA LYS A 613 25.10 -10.11 -2.14
C LYS A 613 23.91 -10.40 -3.05
N TYR A 614 22.71 -10.52 -2.48
CA TYR A 614 21.48 -10.73 -3.24
C TYR A 614 21.21 -9.56 -4.21
N LEU A 615 21.37 -8.31 -3.76
CA LEU A 615 21.17 -7.13 -4.61
C LEU A 615 22.13 -7.12 -5.81
N VAL A 616 23.39 -7.54 -5.64
CA VAL A 616 24.38 -7.63 -6.72
C VAL A 616 24.12 -8.81 -7.66
N GLU A 617 23.77 -9.98 -7.13
CA GLU A 617 23.60 -11.19 -7.95
C GLU A 617 22.25 -11.20 -8.70
N HIS A 618 21.22 -10.57 -8.14
CA HIS A 618 19.84 -10.64 -8.62
C HIS A 618 19.25 -9.28 -9.02
N PHE A 619 20.07 -8.27 -9.33
CA PHE A 619 19.60 -6.91 -9.69
C PHE A 619 18.58 -6.89 -10.85
N SER A 620 18.49 -7.94 -11.67
CA SER A 620 17.52 -8.07 -12.75
C SER A 620 16.14 -8.56 -12.33
N SER A 621 15.99 -9.17 -11.15
CA SER A 621 14.76 -9.80 -10.64
C SER A 621 14.31 -9.26 -9.28
N LEU A 622 14.80 -8.07 -8.90
CA LEU A 622 14.44 -7.41 -7.64
C LEU A 622 12.97 -6.98 -7.57
N VAL A 623 12.48 -6.81 -6.33
CA VAL A 623 11.12 -6.37 -6.01
C VAL A 623 11.10 -4.93 -5.47
N GLY A 624 9.90 -4.37 -5.23
CA GLY A 624 9.72 -2.98 -4.81
C GLY A 624 10.53 -2.58 -3.57
N LYS A 625 10.57 -3.43 -2.54
CA LYS A 625 11.36 -3.18 -1.31
C LYS A 625 12.86 -3.03 -1.58
N ASP A 626 13.41 -3.81 -2.49
CA ASP A 626 14.83 -3.77 -2.84
C ASP A 626 15.17 -2.46 -3.56
N PHE A 627 14.29 -2.00 -4.45
CA PHE A 627 14.45 -0.73 -5.13
C PHE A 627 14.34 0.48 -4.18
N LYS A 628 13.51 0.42 -3.12
CA LYS A 628 13.51 1.42 -2.03
C LYS A 628 14.85 1.45 -1.28
N ILE A 629 15.50 0.30 -1.05
CA ILE A 629 16.85 0.24 -0.47
C ILE A 629 17.87 0.88 -1.41
N ILE A 630 17.83 0.54 -2.70
CA ILE A 630 18.75 1.08 -3.70
C ILE A 630 18.61 2.60 -3.82
N LEU A 631 17.39 3.14 -3.88
CA LEU A 631 17.16 4.60 -3.91
C LEU A 631 17.85 5.35 -2.78
N GLN A 632 17.70 4.85 -1.55
CA GLN A 632 18.24 5.47 -0.35
C GLN A 632 19.76 5.35 -0.23
N THR A 633 20.35 4.33 -0.87
CA THR A 633 21.78 3.97 -0.71
C THR A 633 22.64 4.30 -1.92
N ALA A 634 22.03 4.51 -3.09
CA ALA A 634 22.70 4.83 -4.34
C ALA A 634 23.73 5.96 -4.25
N PRO A 635 23.48 7.08 -3.52
CA PRO A 635 24.46 8.16 -3.39
C PRO A 635 25.82 7.70 -2.84
N PHE A 636 25.81 6.74 -1.93
CA PHE A 636 27.00 6.30 -1.20
C PHE A 636 27.64 5.05 -1.79
N VAL A 637 26.92 4.35 -2.67
CA VAL A 637 27.33 3.07 -3.22
C VAL A 637 27.63 3.17 -4.70
N LEU A 638 26.76 3.82 -5.47
CA LEU A 638 26.78 3.80 -6.93
C LEU A 638 27.47 5.03 -7.54
N TYR A 639 27.41 6.20 -6.90
CA TYR A 639 27.89 7.47 -7.49
C TYR A 639 29.37 7.49 -7.84
N GLN A 640 30.19 6.70 -7.13
CA GLN A 640 31.63 6.59 -7.38
C GLN A 640 31.97 6.00 -8.75
N PHE A 641 31.02 5.33 -9.40
CA PHE A 641 31.17 4.78 -10.75
C PHE A 641 30.43 5.60 -11.82
N MET A 642 29.88 6.76 -11.44
CA MET A 642 29.12 7.63 -12.33
C MET A 642 29.92 8.87 -12.75
N ASN A 643 29.79 9.25 -14.01
CA ASN A 643 30.12 10.60 -14.45
C ASN A 643 29.08 11.62 -13.95
N ASP A 644 29.35 12.92 -14.14
CA ASP A 644 28.49 13.98 -13.60
C ASP A 644 27.06 13.96 -14.16
N SER A 645 26.90 13.65 -15.46
CA SER A 645 25.56 13.58 -16.08
C SER A 645 24.74 12.41 -15.52
N GLN A 646 25.35 11.23 -15.39
CA GLN A 646 24.73 10.06 -14.76
C GLN A 646 24.37 10.37 -13.31
N ARG A 647 25.27 11.03 -12.58
CA ARG A 647 25.05 11.37 -11.18
C ARG A 647 23.91 12.36 -11.01
N ASN A 648 23.85 13.42 -11.80
CA ASN A 648 22.75 14.39 -11.77
C ASN A 648 21.39 13.73 -12.08
N HIS A 649 21.37 12.76 -12.98
CA HIS A 649 20.16 11.96 -13.25
C HIS A 649 19.72 11.13 -12.03
N TRP A 650 20.66 10.51 -11.32
CA TRP A 650 20.33 9.77 -10.09
C TRP A 650 20.04 10.68 -8.88
N ILE A 651 20.66 11.86 -8.79
CA ILE A 651 20.39 12.86 -7.75
C ILE A 651 18.95 13.35 -7.88
N SER A 652 18.53 13.73 -9.09
CA SER A 652 17.16 14.16 -9.35
C SER A 652 16.13 13.04 -9.08
N LEU A 653 16.45 11.78 -9.39
CA LEU A 653 15.63 10.63 -9.01
C LEU A 653 15.48 10.50 -7.49
N GLY A 654 16.58 10.57 -6.74
CA GLY A 654 16.58 10.48 -5.28
C GLY A 654 15.77 11.61 -4.63
N GLN A 655 15.92 12.83 -5.13
CA GLN A 655 15.13 13.98 -4.69
C GLN A 655 13.65 13.80 -5.00
N LEU A 656 13.29 13.39 -6.22
CA LEU A 656 11.90 13.13 -6.60
C LEU A 656 11.28 12.04 -5.72
N ALA A 657 12.02 10.97 -5.40
CA ALA A 657 11.54 9.89 -4.55
C ALA A 657 11.08 10.37 -3.17
N THR A 658 11.72 11.39 -2.60
CA THR A 658 11.31 11.97 -1.31
C THR A 658 9.93 12.63 -1.36
N TYR A 659 9.48 13.13 -2.51
CA TYR A 659 8.11 13.61 -2.67
C TYR A 659 7.17 12.42 -2.92
N VAL A 660 7.51 11.52 -3.85
CA VAL A 660 6.68 10.35 -4.19
C VAL A 660 6.30 9.51 -2.96
N PHE A 661 7.23 9.32 -2.01
CA PHE A 661 6.99 8.53 -0.80
C PHE A 661 6.61 9.36 0.44
N GLN A 662 6.31 10.65 0.29
CA GLN A 662 5.78 11.43 1.40
C GLN A 662 4.40 10.91 1.80
N THR A 663 4.17 10.69 3.10
CA THR A 663 2.94 10.09 3.63
C THR A 663 1.97 11.10 4.21
N ARG A 664 2.45 12.32 4.46
CA ARG A 664 1.68 13.41 5.04
C ARG A 664 2.06 14.72 4.38
N ILE A 665 1.08 15.44 3.85
CA ILE A 665 1.28 16.69 3.13
C ILE A 665 0.73 17.84 3.99
N THR A 666 1.61 18.69 4.49
CA THR A 666 1.23 19.85 5.31
C THR A 666 0.56 20.94 4.50
N ASN A 667 1.01 21.19 3.26
CA ASN A 667 0.44 22.21 2.38
C ASN A 667 0.36 21.66 0.95
N MET A 668 -0.86 21.33 0.49
CA MET A 668 -1.07 20.71 -0.82
C MET A 668 -0.60 21.59 -1.98
N PRO A 669 -0.97 22.88 -2.10
CA PRO A 669 -0.53 23.70 -3.23
C PRO A 669 0.98 23.82 -3.36
N GLN A 670 1.69 24.07 -2.26
CA GLN A 670 3.16 24.16 -2.26
C GLN A 670 3.80 22.80 -2.60
N TYR A 671 3.29 21.72 -2.01
CA TYR A 671 3.78 20.37 -2.27
C TYR A 671 3.63 20.00 -3.76
N LEU A 672 2.47 20.28 -4.38
CA LEU A 672 2.23 20.00 -5.79
C LEU A 672 3.14 20.83 -6.70
N ALA A 673 3.38 22.10 -6.36
CA ALA A 673 4.31 22.96 -7.09
C ALA A 673 5.75 22.41 -7.04
N ASP A 674 6.20 22.00 -5.85
CA ASP A 674 7.53 21.41 -5.66
C ASP A 674 7.64 20.03 -6.36
N LEU A 675 6.62 19.20 -6.28
CA LEU A 675 6.59 17.89 -6.96
C LEU A 675 6.68 18.06 -8.48
N ARG A 676 5.90 18.96 -9.08
CA ARG A 676 5.96 19.26 -10.53
C ARG A 676 7.35 19.71 -10.94
N LYS A 677 7.96 20.64 -10.18
CA LYS A 677 9.34 21.09 -10.38
C LYS A 677 10.32 19.91 -10.37
N HIS A 678 10.24 19.02 -9.39
CA HIS A 678 11.15 17.86 -9.30
C HIS A 678 10.91 16.81 -10.38
N ILE A 679 9.67 16.62 -10.85
CA ILE A 679 9.36 15.80 -12.02
C ILE A 679 10.03 16.40 -13.26
N ASP A 680 9.90 17.70 -13.50
CA ASP A 680 10.49 18.38 -14.65
C ASP A 680 12.02 18.30 -14.66
N ILE A 681 12.67 18.52 -13.52
CA ILE A 681 14.12 18.36 -13.36
C ILE A 681 14.54 16.93 -13.70
N PHE A 682 13.85 15.93 -13.15
CA PHE A 682 14.15 14.53 -13.40
C PHE A 682 13.99 14.18 -14.89
N LEU A 683 12.85 14.54 -15.50
CA LEU A 683 12.59 14.27 -16.91
C LEU A 683 13.59 14.97 -17.85
N CYS A 684 13.99 16.21 -17.53
CA CYS A 684 15.03 16.92 -18.28
C CYS A 684 16.37 16.16 -18.24
N HIS A 685 16.80 15.70 -17.06
CA HIS A 685 18.00 14.87 -16.93
C HIS A 685 17.87 13.51 -17.63
N SER A 686 16.70 12.87 -17.58
CA SER A 686 16.44 11.62 -18.30
C SER A 686 16.60 11.79 -19.81
N ILE A 687 16.03 12.86 -20.39
CA ILE A 687 16.16 13.18 -21.81
C ILE A 687 17.60 13.49 -22.16
N ASN A 688 18.29 14.28 -21.34
CA ASN A 688 19.69 14.65 -21.57
C ASN A 688 20.62 13.41 -21.60
N MET A 689 20.29 12.36 -20.85
CA MET A 689 20.99 11.07 -20.95
C MET A 689 20.68 10.35 -22.26
N SER A 690 19.40 10.26 -22.62
CA SER A 690 18.92 9.81 -23.94
C SER A 690 17.42 10.05 -24.02
N ALA A 691 16.95 10.57 -25.16
CA ALA A 691 15.52 10.71 -25.46
C ALA A 691 14.76 9.36 -25.38
N GLN A 692 15.45 8.22 -25.47
CA GLN A 692 14.83 6.89 -25.32
C GLN A 692 14.15 6.69 -23.95
N TRP A 693 14.64 7.33 -22.88
CA TRP A 693 14.12 7.13 -21.53
C TRP A 693 12.65 7.53 -21.40
N VAL A 694 12.33 8.74 -21.83
CA VAL A 694 10.96 9.27 -21.72
C VAL A 694 10.05 8.81 -22.86
N ASN A 695 10.59 8.07 -23.84
CA ASN A 695 9.76 7.30 -24.78
C ASN A 695 9.12 6.06 -24.12
N LYS A 696 9.46 5.75 -22.87
CA LYS A 696 8.76 4.74 -22.07
C LYS A 696 7.53 5.38 -21.39
N PRO A 697 6.35 4.75 -21.44
CA PRO A 697 5.11 5.37 -20.95
C PRO A 697 5.11 5.72 -19.45
N LYS A 698 5.82 4.93 -18.63
CA LYS A 698 5.92 5.16 -17.18
C LYS A 698 6.55 6.51 -16.82
N PHE A 699 7.47 7.03 -17.65
CA PHE A 699 8.03 8.37 -17.44
C PHE A 699 7.01 9.46 -17.74
N HIS A 700 6.15 9.26 -18.74
CA HIS A 700 5.07 10.17 -19.03
C HIS A 700 4.02 10.20 -17.90
N MET A 701 3.67 9.03 -17.34
CA MET A 701 2.71 8.91 -16.25
C MET A 701 3.09 9.73 -15.00
N LEU A 702 4.39 10.00 -14.77
CA LEU A 702 4.80 10.88 -13.68
C LEU A 702 4.19 12.28 -13.76
N LYS A 703 3.95 12.79 -14.98
CA LYS A 703 3.35 14.12 -15.15
C LYS A 703 1.93 14.22 -14.60
N HIS A 704 1.26 13.09 -14.42
CA HIS A 704 -0.11 12.98 -13.90
C HIS A 704 -0.18 12.58 -12.41
N LEU A 705 0.98 12.32 -11.79
CA LEU A 705 1.05 12.01 -10.36
C LEU A 705 0.56 13.18 -9.48
N PRO A 706 0.89 14.47 -9.78
CA PRO A 706 0.36 15.60 -9.03
C PRO A 706 -1.17 15.63 -8.97
N GLU A 707 -1.85 15.39 -10.09
CA GLU A 707 -3.30 15.36 -10.21
C GLU A 707 -3.91 14.21 -9.40
N SER A 708 -3.27 13.03 -9.42
CA SER A 708 -3.66 11.90 -8.56
C SER A 708 -3.55 12.25 -7.08
N ILE A 709 -2.49 12.97 -6.68
CA ILE A 709 -2.26 13.37 -5.30
C ILE A 709 -3.23 14.47 -4.84
N GLU A 710 -3.54 15.41 -5.71
CA GLU A 710 -4.54 16.44 -5.45
C GLU A 710 -5.93 15.81 -5.23
N CYS A 711 -6.25 14.78 -6.01
CA CYS A 711 -7.52 14.07 -5.94
C CYS A 711 -7.64 13.20 -4.68
N PHE A 712 -6.62 12.38 -4.38
CA PHE A 712 -6.70 11.30 -3.39
C PHE A 712 -5.85 11.49 -2.13
N GLY A 713 -5.00 12.52 -2.08
CA GLY A 713 -4.01 12.69 -1.04
C GLY A 713 -2.67 12.04 -1.39
N PRO A 714 -1.75 11.87 -0.42
CA PRO A 714 -0.39 11.39 -0.68
C PRO A 714 -0.34 10.05 -1.44
N ALA A 715 0.62 9.90 -2.35
CA ALA A 715 0.70 8.73 -3.23
C ALA A 715 0.77 7.35 -2.54
N PRO A 716 1.38 7.20 -1.34
CA PRO A 716 1.32 5.95 -0.59
C PRO A 716 -0.10 5.45 -0.28
N LEU A 717 -1.13 6.31 -0.31
CA LEU A 717 -2.52 5.90 -0.10
C LEU A 717 -3.05 4.96 -1.19
N PHE A 718 -2.60 5.17 -2.43
CA PHE A 718 -3.04 4.41 -3.60
C PHE A 718 -1.94 3.52 -4.21
N ALA A 719 -0.94 3.15 -3.40
CA ALA A 719 0.03 2.13 -3.77
C ALA A 719 -0.59 0.72 -3.66
N THR A 720 -0.28 -0.16 -4.62
CA THR A 720 -0.85 -1.53 -4.65
C THR A 720 -0.12 -2.54 -3.78
N GLU A 721 0.97 -2.15 -3.10
CA GLU A 721 1.80 -3.04 -2.25
C GLU A 721 0.94 -3.86 -1.26
N LYS A 722 -0.06 -3.24 -0.62
CA LYS A 722 -0.95 -3.94 0.33
C LYS A 722 -1.77 -5.05 -0.32
N PHE A 723 -2.31 -4.79 -1.51
CA PHE A 723 -3.11 -5.76 -2.25
C PHE A 723 -2.24 -6.88 -2.84
N GLU A 724 -1.05 -6.54 -3.31
CA GLU A 724 -0.07 -7.53 -3.76
C GLU A 724 0.44 -8.42 -2.62
N SER A 725 0.58 -7.86 -1.41
CA SER A 725 0.86 -8.68 -0.23
C SER A 725 -0.27 -9.65 0.07
N PHE A 726 -1.53 -9.26 -0.20
CA PHE A 726 -2.69 -10.12 -0.02
C PHE A 726 -2.79 -11.23 -1.08
N ASN A 727 -2.19 -11.03 -2.27
CA ASN A 727 -2.08 -12.08 -3.29
C ASN A 727 -1.31 -13.31 -2.79
N SER A 728 -0.44 -13.19 -1.77
CA SER A 728 0.18 -14.38 -1.15
C SER A 728 -0.83 -15.23 -0.39
N VAL A 729 -1.82 -14.61 0.27
CA VAL A 729 -2.91 -15.31 0.97
C VAL A 729 -3.76 -16.09 -0.05
N LEU A 730 -4.08 -15.47 -1.18
CA LEU A 730 -4.80 -16.16 -2.26
C LEU A 730 -3.98 -17.33 -2.83
N ARG A 731 -2.67 -17.13 -3.05
CA ARG A 731 -1.78 -18.19 -3.54
C ARG A 731 -1.72 -19.36 -2.56
N ASN A 732 -1.56 -19.10 -1.27
CA ASN A 732 -1.57 -20.14 -0.23
C ASN A 732 -2.90 -20.92 -0.28
N ALA A 733 -4.04 -20.22 -0.27
CA ALA A 733 -5.35 -20.87 -0.38
C ALA A 733 -5.50 -21.72 -1.66
N SER A 734 -4.92 -21.28 -2.78
CA SER A 734 -4.93 -22.04 -4.05
C SER A 734 -4.05 -23.28 -3.98
N VAL A 735 -2.85 -23.15 -3.40
CA VAL A 735 -1.87 -24.24 -3.24
C VAL A 735 -2.48 -25.39 -2.43
N HIS A 736 -3.28 -25.09 -1.41
CA HIS A 736 -3.91 -26.13 -0.58
C HIS A 736 -5.33 -26.52 -1.02
N SER A 737 -5.82 -26.04 -2.16
CA SER A 737 -7.09 -26.48 -2.73
C SER A 737 -6.97 -27.84 -3.44
N ASN A 738 -8.11 -28.50 -3.72
CA ASN A 738 -8.15 -29.71 -4.54
C ASN A 738 -7.87 -29.43 -6.04
N ARG A 739 -7.86 -28.15 -6.45
CA ARG A 739 -7.58 -27.62 -7.80
C ARG A 739 -8.50 -28.13 -8.92
N HIS A 740 -9.62 -28.78 -8.61
CA HIS A 740 -10.60 -29.19 -9.62
C HIS A 740 -11.45 -28.03 -10.10
N ARG A 741 -11.78 -27.08 -9.21
CA ARG A 741 -12.49 -25.84 -9.56
C ARG A 741 -11.87 -24.67 -8.80
N PRO A 742 -10.65 -24.24 -9.19
CA PRO A 742 -9.84 -23.29 -8.41
C PRO A 742 -10.60 -22.01 -8.00
N GLY A 743 -11.36 -21.39 -8.90
CA GLY A 743 -12.16 -20.20 -8.55
C GLY A 743 -13.22 -20.46 -7.47
N ARG A 744 -13.93 -21.60 -7.54
CA ARG A 744 -14.91 -22.00 -6.53
C ARG A 744 -14.26 -22.33 -5.19
N ASP A 745 -13.17 -23.09 -5.22
CA ASP A 745 -12.46 -23.52 -4.02
C ASP A 745 -11.90 -22.31 -3.27
N LEU A 746 -11.27 -21.37 -3.99
CA LEU A 746 -10.80 -20.10 -3.44
C LEU A 746 -11.95 -19.28 -2.84
N GLY A 747 -13.06 -19.14 -3.57
CA GLY A 747 -14.23 -18.42 -3.07
C GLY A 747 -14.79 -18.99 -1.77
N LEU A 748 -14.78 -20.33 -1.61
CA LEU A 748 -15.17 -21.00 -0.36
C LEU A 748 -14.16 -20.76 0.76
N SER A 749 -12.85 -20.85 0.48
CA SER A 749 -11.80 -20.58 1.46
C SER A 749 -11.89 -19.15 2.01
N PHE A 750 -12.01 -18.14 1.14
CA PHE A 750 -12.14 -16.75 1.57
C PHE A 750 -13.46 -16.46 2.29
N LEU A 751 -14.55 -17.17 1.92
CA LEU A 751 -15.79 -17.12 2.69
C LEU A 751 -15.59 -17.63 4.11
N ASN A 752 -14.88 -18.75 4.28
CA ASN A 752 -14.59 -19.32 5.59
C ASN A 752 -13.67 -18.39 6.41
N PHE A 753 -12.66 -17.77 5.80
CA PHE A 753 -11.81 -16.78 6.47
C PHE A 753 -12.62 -15.58 6.97
N GLN A 754 -13.51 -15.04 6.13
CA GLN A 754 -14.36 -13.93 6.54
C GLN A 754 -15.34 -14.33 7.66
N ALA A 755 -15.94 -15.52 7.57
CA ALA A 755 -16.84 -16.03 8.62
C ALA A 755 -16.10 -16.22 9.95
N LEU A 756 -14.92 -16.84 9.93
CA LEU A 756 -14.08 -17.03 11.12
C LEU A 756 -13.71 -15.69 11.74
N ARG A 757 -13.30 -14.72 10.90
CA ARG A 757 -12.96 -13.36 11.31
C ARG A 757 -14.12 -12.67 12.03
N LEU A 758 -15.34 -12.76 11.51
CA LEU A 758 -16.54 -12.16 12.12
C LEU A 758 -16.94 -12.84 13.44
N VAL A 759 -16.86 -14.18 13.51
CA VAL A 759 -17.13 -14.94 14.74
C VAL A 759 -16.11 -14.59 15.83
N ALA A 760 -14.82 -14.60 15.47
CA ALA A 760 -13.72 -14.33 16.38
C ALA A 760 -13.73 -12.87 16.89
N SER A 761 -14.17 -11.93 16.05
CA SER A 761 -14.23 -10.51 16.38
C SER A 761 -15.43 -10.10 17.24
N ASN A 762 -16.34 -11.02 17.56
CA ASN A 762 -17.61 -10.75 18.26
C ASN A 762 -18.62 -9.92 17.44
N ALA A 763 -18.58 -10.03 16.11
CA ALA A 763 -19.59 -9.38 15.28
C ALA A 763 -21.00 -9.90 15.58
N GLN A 764 -22.01 -9.06 15.43
CA GLN A 764 -23.40 -9.51 15.47
C GLN A 764 -23.73 -10.29 14.19
N LEU A 765 -24.13 -11.55 14.35
CA LEU A 765 -24.46 -12.46 13.26
C LEU A 765 -25.94 -12.79 13.29
N CYS A 766 -26.49 -13.26 12.15
CA CYS A 766 -27.88 -13.66 12.03
C CYS A 766 -27.99 -15.13 11.65
N ASN A 767 -28.83 -15.87 12.37
CA ASN A 767 -29.19 -17.23 12.01
C ASN A 767 -30.21 -17.20 10.87
N HIS A 768 -29.79 -17.59 9.66
CA HIS A 768 -30.63 -17.57 8.47
C HIS A 768 -31.88 -18.47 8.55
N LYS A 769 -31.92 -19.46 9.44
CA LYS A 769 -33.09 -20.34 9.62
C LYS A 769 -34.13 -19.74 10.56
N THR A 770 -33.69 -19.10 11.63
CA THR A 770 -34.60 -18.56 12.67
C THR A 770 -34.82 -17.06 12.56
N GLY A 771 -33.99 -16.36 11.78
CA GLY A 771 -33.95 -14.89 11.70
C GLY A 771 -33.39 -14.23 12.97
N MET A 772 -32.96 -15.00 13.97
CA MET A 772 -32.49 -14.46 15.24
C MET A 772 -31.04 -13.98 15.13
N THR A 773 -30.76 -12.81 15.70
CA THR A 773 -29.40 -12.32 15.87
C THR A 773 -28.72 -12.97 17.06
N PHE A 774 -27.42 -13.15 16.96
CA PHE A 774 -26.59 -13.73 18.02
C PHE A 774 -25.16 -13.19 17.96
N HIS A 775 -24.44 -13.38 19.06
CA HIS A 775 -23.01 -13.15 19.16
C HIS A 775 -22.30 -14.46 19.49
N ALA A 776 -21.02 -14.56 19.12
CA ALA A 776 -20.18 -15.66 19.59
C ALA A 776 -20.02 -15.58 21.11
N SER A 777 -19.85 -16.73 21.77
CA SER A 777 -19.64 -16.76 23.21
C SER A 777 -18.32 -16.07 23.60
N SER A 778 -18.23 -15.65 24.86
CA SER A 778 -16.98 -15.05 25.39
C SER A 778 -15.79 -16.00 25.27
N GLY A 779 -16.00 -17.32 25.35
CA GLY A 779 -14.94 -18.32 25.16
C GLY A 779 -14.27 -18.24 23.79
N VAL A 780 -15.06 -18.10 22.72
CA VAL A 780 -14.56 -17.97 21.34
C VAL A 780 -13.90 -16.62 21.13
N THR A 781 -14.56 -15.54 21.53
CA THR A 781 -14.07 -14.18 21.30
C THR A 781 -12.83 -13.85 22.14
N ASN A 782 -12.67 -14.49 23.31
CA ASN A 782 -11.46 -14.39 24.11
C ASN A 782 -10.24 -15.02 23.44
N MET A 783 -10.40 -16.05 22.58
CA MET A 783 -9.28 -16.58 21.81
C MET A 783 -8.66 -15.50 20.93
N PHE A 784 -9.47 -14.71 20.23
CA PHE A 784 -8.97 -13.59 19.43
C PHE A 784 -8.49 -12.44 20.32
N ARG A 785 -9.29 -12.01 21.29
CA ARG A 785 -9.00 -10.82 22.13
C ARG A 785 -7.69 -10.96 22.93
N SER A 786 -7.40 -12.15 23.46
CA SER A 786 -6.29 -12.37 24.39
C SER A 786 -5.04 -13.00 23.76
N ASN A 787 -5.07 -13.34 22.47
CA ASN A 787 -3.97 -14.03 21.80
C ASN A 787 -3.40 -13.21 20.62
N PRO A 788 -2.27 -12.51 20.81
CA PRO A 788 -1.60 -11.76 19.77
C PRO A 788 -1.15 -12.61 18.56
N LEU A 789 -0.91 -13.92 18.74
CA LEU A 789 -0.52 -14.80 17.63
C LEU A 789 -1.71 -15.06 16.69
N ILE A 790 -2.90 -15.31 17.23
CA ILE A 790 -4.14 -15.48 16.45
C ILE A 790 -4.50 -14.16 15.74
N GLN A 791 -4.32 -13.03 16.41
CA GLN A 791 -4.50 -11.73 15.79
C GLN A 791 -3.55 -11.54 14.60
N LYS A 792 -2.25 -11.82 14.81
CA LYS A 792 -1.22 -11.70 13.77
C LYS A 792 -1.49 -12.64 12.59
N SER A 793 -1.92 -13.88 12.82
CA SER A 793 -2.24 -14.83 11.73
C SER A 793 -3.48 -14.41 10.93
N MET A 794 -4.44 -13.72 11.56
CA MET A 794 -5.55 -13.09 10.84
C MET A 794 -5.17 -11.74 10.17
N GLY A 795 -3.88 -11.37 10.20
CA GLY A 795 -3.39 -10.12 9.66
C GLY A 795 -3.78 -8.88 10.47
N TYR A 796 -4.24 -9.05 11.72
CA TYR A 796 -4.62 -7.98 12.65
C TYR A 796 -3.46 -7.61 13.57
N ASN A 797 -3.17 -6.30 13.68
CA ASN A 797 -2.15 -5.82 14.59
C ASN A 797 -2.77 -4.96 15.71
N PRO A 798 -2.91 -5.48 16.95
CA PRO A 798 -3.51 -4.74 18.06
C PRO A 798 -2.68 -3.52 18.47
N MET A 799 -1.37 -3.50 18.16
CA MET A 799 -0.50 -2.38 18.52
C MET A 799 -0.87 -1.10 17.77
N ALA A 800 -1.47 -1.21 16.58
CA ALA A 800 -1.96 -0.05 15.84
C ALA A 800 -3.29 0.52 16.40
N MET A 801 -3.92 -0.20 17.33
CA MET A 801 -5.24 0.11 17.91
C MET A 801 -5.16 0.48 19.40
N GLY A 802 -4.02 0.28 20.05
CA GLY A 802 -3.84 0.48 21.48
C GLY A 802 -3.79 1.95 21.88
N SER A 803 -4.09 2.24 23.16
CA SER A 803 -3.78 3.52 23.79
C SER A 803 -2.34 3.93 23.48
N PRO A 804 -2.05 5.23 23.29
CA PRO A 804 -0.72 5.68 22.93
C PRO A 804 0.28 5.11 23.93
N ILE A 805 1.11 4.18 23.47
CA ILE A 805 2.29 3.76 24.24
C ILE A 805 3.04 5.05 24.49
N MET A 806 3.20 5.43 25.77
CA MET A 806 3.97 6.62 26.10
C MET A 806 5.43 6.39 25.69
N PHE A 807 5.79 6.84 24.49
CA PHE A 807 7.18 6.86 24.07
C PHE A 807 7.90 8.03 24.76
N PRO A 808 9.20 7.89 25.08
CA PRO A 808 10.05 6.73 24.80
C PRO A 808 9.87 5.57 25.80
N THR A 809 9.95 4.32 25.30
CA THR A 809 9.91 3.10 26.13
C THR A 809 11.20 2.28 26.01
N PRO A 810 11.68 1.64 27.09
CA PRO A 810 12.89 0.84 27.05
C PRO A 810 12.62 -0.53 26.43
N ILE A 811 13.44 -0.93 25.45
CA ILE A 811 13.36 -2.28 24.88
C ILE A 811 14.25 -3.20 25.72
N GLN A 812 13.65 -4.25 26.31
CA GLN A 812 14.39 -5.24 27.07
C GLN A 812 15.44 -5.92 26.19
N SER A 813 16.70 -5.52 26.37
CA SER A 813 17.84 -6.04 25.63
C SER A 813 19.10 -5.88 26.48
N VAL A 814 20.02 -6.83 26.33
CA VAL A 814 21.25 -6.85 27.14
C VAL A 814 22.17 -5.72 26.68
N LEU A 815 22.58 -4.86 27.61
CA LEU A 815 23.62 -3.85 27.34
C LEU A 815 24.97 -4.56 27.16
N PRO A 816 25.62 -4.47 25.98
CA PRO A 816 26.91 -5.10 25.75
C PRO A 816 27.96 -4.61 26.76
N LYS A 817 28.82 -5.50 27.25
CA LYS A 817 29.86 -5.14 28.23
C LYS A 817 30.79 -4.03 27.72
N ALA A 818 31.05 -4.00 26.42
CA ALA A 818 31.88 -2.98 25.77
C ALA A 818 31.22 -1.59 25.72
N ASP A 819 29.90 -1.51 25.92
CA ASP A 819 29.13 -0.26 25.90
C ASP A 819 28.79 0.26 27.30
N GLN A 820 29.15 -0.46 28.36
CA GLN A 820 28.92 -0.04 29.74
C GLN A 820 29.81 1.16 30.10
N GLU A 821 29.18 2.24 30.56
CA GLU A 821 29.84 3.45 31.03
C GLU A 821 29.60 3.62 32.55
N GLU A 822 30.57 4.22 33.26
CA GLU A 822 30.33 4.73 34.62
C GLU A 822 29.33 5.88 34.59
N ILE A 823 28.55 6.07 35.66
CA ILE A 823 27.54 7.13 35.76
C ILE A 823 28.23 8.50 35.63
N PRO A 824 27.92 9.29 34.58
CA PRO A 824 28.57 10.59 34.38
C PRO A 824 28.23 11.62 35.46
N SER A 825 29.16 12.56 35.71
CA SER A 825 28.98 13.65 36.68
C SER A 825 27.75 14.54 36.39
N TYR A 826 27.30 14.62 35.14
CA TYR A 826 26.05 15.29 34.75
C TYR A 826 24.85 14.87 35.60
N PHE A 827 24.77 13.61 36.04
CA PHE A 827 23.63 13.12 36.81
C PHE A 827 23.66 13.49 38.30
N GLN A 828 24.74 14.10 38.80
CA GLN A 828 24.83 14.57 40.19
C GLN A 828 23.81 15.68 40.51
N GLN A 829 23.26 16.35 39.50
CA GLN A 829 22.21 17.36 39.65
C GLN A 829 20.82 16.80 39.97
N TYR A 830 20.64 15.47 39.94
CA TYR A 830 19.38 14.79 40.25
C TYR A 830 19.51 14.02 41.57
N PRO A 831 19.54 14.71 42.73
CA PRO A 831 19.64 14.03 44.01
C PRO A 831 18.42 13.12 44.22
N ASN A 832 18.64 11.95 44.82
CA ASN A 832 17.63 10.92 45.08
C ASN A 832 17.08 10.16 43.85
N ALA A 833 17.61 10.39 42.65
CA ALA A 833 17.24 9.61 41.46
C ALA A 833 18.07 8.32 41.35
N ARG A 834 17.45 7.23 40.90
CA ARG A 834 18.15 6.01 40.46
C ARG A 834 18.54 6.16 39.00
N ILE A 835 19.84 6.05 38.71
CA ILE A 835 20.39 6.22 37.36
C ILE A 835 20.81 4.86 36.81
N LYS A 836 20.33 4.52 35.62
CA LYS A 836 20.67 3.26 34.93
C LYS A 836 20.95 3.52 33.45
N GLN A 837 22.01 2.93 32.92
CA GLN A 837 22.26 2.96 31.48
C GLN A 837 21.33 1.97 30.76
N VAL A 838 20.79 2.39 29.61
CA VAL A 838 19.90 1.59 28.76
C VAL A 838 20.57 1.36 27.40
N SER A 839 20.37 0.19 26.80
CA SER A 839 20.93 -0.18 25.49
C SER A 839 20.24 0.54 24.33
N GLN A 840 18.92 0.57 24.35
CA GLN A 840 18.08 1.14 23.30
C GLN A 840 16.69 1.51 23.81
N LEU A 841 16.11 2.55 23.21
CA LEU A 841 14.77 3.04 23.49
C LEU A 841 13.95 3.02 22.21
N ARG A 842 12.67 2.68 22.32
CA ARG A 842 11.68 2.86 21.28
C ARG A 842 11.09 4.27 21.36
N LEU A 843 11.12 5.01 20.26
CA LEU A 843 10.66 6.40 20.14
C LEU A 843 9.28 6.51 19.48
N SER A 844 8.93 5.53 18.64
CA SER A 844 7.63 5.39 17.98
C SER A 844 7.38 3.92 17.69
N GLU A 845 6.33 3.56 16.96
CA GLU A 845 6.12 2.15 16.58
C GLU A 845 7.31 1.56 15.80
N LYS A 846 8.05 2.40 15.06
CA LYS A 846 9.15 2.00 14.17
C LYS A 846 10.51 2.54 14.56
N ASP A 847 10.54 3.70 15.20
CA ASP A 847 11.80 4.32 15.56
C ASP A 847 12.37 3.72 16.83
N VAL A 848 13.61 3.29 16.70
CA VAL A 848 14.45 2.90 17.81
C VAL A 848 15.66 3.80 17.82
N VAL A 849 16.06 4.24 18.99
CA VAL A 849 17.32 4.93 19.21
C VAL A 849 18.25 4.07 20.05
N LYS A 850 19.50 3.96 19.62
CA LYS A 850 20.58 3.27 20.33
C LYS A 850 21.92 3.94 20.04
N LYS A 851 23.00 3.46 20.66
CA LYS A 851 24.36 3.95 20.41
C LYS A 851 24.69 4.04 18.91
N GLY A 852 25.23 5.19 18.53
CA GLY A 852 25.62 5.57 17.17
C GLY A 852 24.47 5.95 16.23
N TYR A 853 23.24 6.13 16.72
CA TYR A 853 22.16 6.73 15.93
C TYR A 853 22.36 8.24 15.83
N PHE A 854 22.03 8.80 14.67
CA PHE A 854 21.95 10.26 14.50
C PHE A 854 20.51 10.71 14.72
N VAL A 855 20.34 11.79 15.47
CA VAL A 855 19.04 12.34 15.83
C VAL A 855 19.04 13.85 15.63
N LEU A 856 17.89 14.37 15.20
CA LEU A 856 17.57 15.79 15.25
C LEU A 856 16.81 16.05 16.55
N VAL A 857 17.30 16.98 17.36
CA VAL A 857 16.74 17.30 18.67
C VAL A 857 16.30 18.75 18.67
N ALA A 858 15.11 19.05 19.20
CA ALA A 858 14.64 20.40 19.46
C ALA A 858 14.52 20.61 20.98
N PRO A 859 15.59 21.05 21.67
CA PRO A 859 15.61 21.16 23.12
C PRO A 859 14.43 21.98 23.65
N GLY A 860 13.67 21.42 24.58
CA GLY A 860 12.46 22.06 25.14
C GLY A 860 11.37 22.37 24.12
N GLY A 861 11.37 21.68 22.98
CA GLY A 861 10.43 21.91 21.86
C GLY A 861 10.72 23.15 21.02
N ILE A 862 11.81 23.87 21.27
CA ILE A 862 12.13 25.12 20.58
C ILE A 862 12.80 24.80 19.23
N THR A 863 12.08 25.02 18.14
CA THR A 863 12.54 24.69 16.78
C THR A 863 13.76 25.48 16.31
N ARG A 864 14.02 26.65 16.89
CA ARG A 864 15.18 27.50 16.55
C ARG A 864 16.50 26.97 17.11
N ASP A 865 16.44 26.18 18.17
CA ASP A 865 17.63 25.66 18.87
C ASP A 865 17.93 24.21 18.48
N GLN A 866 17.53 23.79 17.27
CA GLN A 866 17.71 22.43 16.81
C GLN A 866 19.18 22.02 16.75
N VAL A 867 19.47 20.83 17.28
CA VAL A 867 20.82 20.25 17.34
C VAL A 867 20.81 18.88 16.65
N ILE A 868 21.82 18.63 15.83
CA ILE A 868 22.10 17.30 15.28
C ILE A 868 23.07 16.61 16.22
N GLY A 869 22.71 15.43 16.72
CA GLY A 869 23.53 14.67 17.65
C GLY A 869 23.69 13.21 17.22
N ARG A 870 24.87 12.64 17.45
CA ARG A 870 25.09 11.19 17.43
C ARG A 870 25.04 10.66 18.86
N VAL A 871 24.18 9.68 19.11
CA VAL A 871 23.97 9.09 20.44
C VAL A 871 25.21 8.28 20.86
N ASN A 872 25.79 8.62 22.00
CA ASN A 872 26.92 7.90 22.60
C ASN A 872 26.42 6.87 23.63
N SER A 873 25.51 7.28 24.52
CA SER A 873 24.85 6.41 25.49
C SER A 873 23.48 6.95 25.90
N LEU A 874 22.61 6.03 26.34
CA LEU A 874 21.25 6.30 26.80
C LEU A 874 21.13 6.00 28.29
N TRP A 875 20.43 6.87 29.02
CA TRP A 875 20.34 6.81 30.47
C TRP A 875 18.90 7.01 30.91
N GLN A 876 18.46 6.16 31.83
CA GLN A 876 17.20 6.26 32.55
C GLN A 876 17.45 6.94 33.89
N ILE A 877 16.63 7.95 34.19
CA ILE A 877 16.55 8.65 35.47
C ILE A 877 15.20 8.28 36.09
N GLU A 878 15.23 7.62 37.23
CA GLU A 878 14.03 7.11 37.90
C GLU A 878 13.89 7.73 39.30
N TRP A 879 12.73 8.33 39.54
CA TRP A 879 12.23 8.76 40.85
C TRP A 879 11.03 7.90 41.23
N ASP A 880 10.59 7.98 42.49
CA ASP A 880 9.50 7.15 43.02
C ASP A 880 8.23 7.17 42.16
N HIS A 881 7.93 8.27 41.45
CA HIS A 881 6.71 8.44 40.63
C HIS A 881 6.97 8.97 39.21
N GLN A 882 8.23 9.04 38.75
CA GLN A 882 8.54 9.59 37.43
C GLN A 882 9.78 8.93 36.82
N ILE A 883 9.72 8.62 35.52
CA ILE A 883 10.87 8.18 34.74
C ILE A 883 11.15 9.21 33.64
N ARG A 884 12.42 9.56 33.44
CA ARG A 884 12.90 10.35 32.31
C ARG A 884 14.06 9.65 31.63
N TYR A 885 14.20 9.92 30.34
CA TYR A 885 15.32 9.40 29.56
C TYR A 885 16.16 10.54 29.02
N VAL A 886 17.47 10.41 29.20
CA VAL A 886 18.48 11.37 28.74
C VAL A 886 19.49 10.63 27.87
N MET A 887 19.92 11.27 26.80
CA MET A 887 20.98 10.77 25.93
C MET A 887 22.21 11.66 26.04
N LYS A 888 23.39 11.03 26.12
CA LYS A 888 24.68 11.67 25.91
C LYS A 888 24.93 11.63 24.40
N THR A 889 25.09 12.78 23.75
CA THR A 889 25.29 12.89 22.31
C THR A 889 26.56 13.66 21.99
N THR A 890 27.23 13.30 20.89
CA THR A 890 28.22 14.16 20.25
C THR A 890 27.51 15.04 19.23
N THR A 891 27.73 16.36 19.28
CA THR A 891 27.03 17.31 18.41
C THR A 891 27.70 17.50 17.06
N PHE A 892 26.90 17.82 16.04
CA PHE A 892 27.34 18.04 14.68
C PHE A 892 26.91 19.41 14.17
N LYS A 893 27.81 20.03 13.40
CA LYS A 893 27.54 21.29 12.70
C LYS A 893 27.14 21.00 11.26
N LEU A 894 26.02 21.56 10.83
CA LEU A 894 25.57 21.50 9.44
C LEU A 894 26.32 22.54 8.60
N LEU A 895 26.95 22.10 7.51
CA LEU A 895 27.79 22.90 6.63
C LEU A 895 27.19 23.01 5.21
N GLY A 896 28.00 23.42 4.24
CA GLY A 896 27.63 23.57 2.84
C GLY A 896 27.23 22.28 2.13
N VAL A 897 26.91 22.40 0.84
CA VAL A 897 26.61 21.24 -0.02
C VAL A 897 27.91 20.65 -0.54
N ASP A 898 28.08 19.34 -0.40
CA ASP A 898 29.19 18.61 -1.00
C ASP A 898 29.00 18.53 -2.54
N PRO A 899 30.01 18.89 -3.35
CA PRO A 899 29.87 18.91 -4.81
C PRO A 899 29.70 17.52 -5.43
N PHE A 900 30.24 16.47 -4.79
CA PHE A 900 30.15 15.10 -5.30
C PHE A 900 28.77 14.50 -5.03
N TYR A 901 28.27 14.61 -3.79
CA TYR A 901 26.98 14.03 -3.39
C TYR A 901 25.78 14.93 -3.67
N GLN A 902 25.99 16.25 -3.79
CA GLN A 902 24.94 17.28 -3.76
C GLN A 902 24.05 17.19 -2.50
N MET A 903 24.70 16.92 -1.36
CA MET A 903 24.07 16.75 -0.04
C MET A 903 24.82 17.56 1.02
N ARG A 904 24.18 17.82 2.16
CA ARG A 904 24.78 18.62 3.24
C ARG A 904 25.89 17.87 3.95
N ILE A 905 27.01 18.57 4.19
CA ILE A 905 28.11 18.09 5.01
C ILE A 905 27.78 18.31 6.48
N LEU A 906 28.13 17.33 7.31
CA LEU A 906 28.07 17.37 8.76
C LEU A 906 29.50 17.26 9.30
N GLU A 907 29.88 18.20 10.16
CA GLU A 907 31.16 18.21 10.85
C GLU A 907 30.97 17.79 12.31
N ASN A 908 31.75 16.79 12.74
CA ASN A 908 31.81 16.40 14.14
C ASN A 908 32.48 17.51 14.96
N THR A 909 31.75 18.08 15.92
CA THR A 909 32.26 19.14 16.80
C THR A 909 33.08 18.60 17.98
N HIS A 910 33.04 17.28 18.22
CA HIS A 910 33.57 16.60 19.40
C HIS A 910 32.99 17.05 20.74
N GLU A 911 32.05 18.00 20.74
CA GLU A 911 31.36 18.46 21.92
C GLU A 911 30.30 17.43 22.34
N ALA A 912 30.35 17.03 23.61
CA ALA A 912 29.37 16.14 24.20
C ALA A 912 28.27 16.96 24.90
N ARG A 913 27.01 16.68 24.60
CA ARG A 913 25.85 17.27 25.27
C ARG A 913 24.93 16.20 25.85
N TYR A 914 24.19 16.57 26.88
CA TYR A 914 23.12 15.75 27.43
C TYR A 914 21.79 16.37 27.02
N LEU A 915 20.97 15.58 26.34
CA LEU A 915 19.70 16.02 25.76
C LEU A 915 18.59 15.08 26.20
N ALA A 916 17.38 15.61 26.41
CA ALA A 916 16.24 14.78 26.74
C ALA A 916 15.83 13.95 25.51
N VAL A 917 15.49 12.68 25.72
CA VAL A 917 15.05 11.80 24.63
C VAL A 917 13.68 12.22 24.09
N ILE A 918 12.83 12.82 24.92
CA ILE A 918 11.52 13.36 24.52
C ILE A 918 11.63 14.54 23.55
N ASP A 919 12.79 15.21 23.50
CA ASP A 919 13.05 16.34 22.59
C ASP A 919 13.52 15.86 21.19
N ILE A 920 13.62 14.55 20.97
CA ILE A 920 13.98 14.01 19.64
C ILE A 920 12.84 14.27 18.67
N LYS A 921 13.13 15.01 17.60
CA LYS A 921 12.21 15.27 16.51
C LYS A 921 12.18 14.11 15.49
N SER A 922 13.36 13.56 15.16
CA SER A 922 13.48 12.49 14.17
C SER A 922 14.83 11.77 14.22
N CYS A 923 14.86 10.51 13.80
CA CYS A 923 16.09 9.79 13.47
C CYS A 923 16.59 10.19 12.07
N LEU A 924 17.90 10.47 11.95
CA LEU A 924 18.51 10.86 10.69
C LEU A 924 19.40 9.75 10.14
N ASN A 925 19.39 9.56 8.83
CA ASN A 925 20.41 8.76 8.16
C ASN A 925 21.59 9.64 7.75
N VAL A 926 22.75 9.27 8.26
CA VAL A 926 24.01 9.99 8.05
C VAL A 926 25.09 8.97 7.72
N GLN A 927 25.86 9.26 6.67
CA GLN A 927 26.95 8.42 6.19
C GLN A 927 28.29 9.11 6.38
N HIS A 928 29.36 8.34 6.57
CA HIS A 928 30.71 8.90 6.56
C HIS A 928 31.04 9.49 5.18
N HIS A 929 31.80 10.58 5.13
CA HIS A 929 32.25 11.19 3.88
C HIS A 929 33.39 10.36 3.24
N CYS A 930 33.07 9.18 2.73
CA CYS A 930 34.06 8.22 2.23
C CYS A 930 34.89 8.72 1.03
N ILE A 931 34.29 9.53 0.14
CA ILE A 931 34.99 10.05 -1.05
C ILE A 931 36.04 11.09 -0.67
N GLY A 932 35.67 12.09 0.13
CA GLY A 932 36.62 13.06 0.69
C GLY A 932 37.67 12.42 1.60
N GLY A 933 37.28 11.41 2.39
CA GLY A 933 38.17 10.67 3.28
C GLY A 933 39.04 9.60 2.60
N GLN A 934 38.84 9.32 1.31
CA GLN A 934 39.54 8.28 0.54
C GLN A 934 39.58 6.92 1.25
N CYS A 935 38.45 6.48 1.79
CA CYS A 935 38.36 5.28 2.62
C CYS A 935 38.76 4.01 1.86
N PRO A 936 39.77 3.25 2.31
CA PRO A 936 40.25 2.07 1.59
C PRO A 936 39.34 0.86 1.78
N MET A 937 39.13 0.11 0.69
CA MET A 937 38.60 -1.26 0.74
C MET A 937 39.69 -2.20 1.25
N LYS A 938 39.42 -2.93 2.34
CA LYS A 938 40.36 -3.87 2.96
C LYS A 938 39.72 -5.24 3.17
N PRO A 939 40.51 -6.32 3.21
CA PRO A 939 40.02 -7.63 3.61
C PRO A 939 39.37 -7.56 5.00
N ARG A 940 38.22 -8.22 5.16
CA ARG A 940 37.52 -8.29 6.44
C ARG A 940 38.35 -9.12 7.42
N THR A 941 38.62 -8.55 8.58
CA THR A 941 39.38 -9.20 9.67
C THR A 941 38.52 -9.46 10.91
N ASP A 942 37.29 -8.91 10.94
CA ASP A 942 36.38 -9.04 12.06
C ASP A 942 35.66 -10.40 12.07
N PRO A 943 35.45 -11.00 13.26
CA PRO A 943 34.66 -12.22 13.40
C PRO A 943 33.19 -11.98 12.96
N GLN A 944 32.56 -13.03 12.43
CA GLN A 944 31.18 -12.99 11.98
C GLN A 944 30.25 -12.66 13.17
N PRO A 945 29.38 -11.63 13.07
CA PRO A 945 28.31 -11.44 14.03
C PRO A 945 27.36 -12.64 13.97
N GLU A 946 26.97 -13.19 15.12
CA GLU A 946 26.15 -14.43 15.24
C GLU A 946 24.76 -14.36 14.58
N HIS A 947 24.35 -13.18 14.08
CA HIS A 947 23.00 -12.90 13.57
C HIS A 947 22.90 -12.65 12.05
N ILE A 948 23.97 -12.87 11.27
CA ILE A 948 23.92 -12.72 9.80
C ILE A 948 23.99 -14.11 9.14
N GLU A 949 22.87 -14.55 8.56
CA GLU A 949 22.83 -15.70 7.66
C GLU A 949 23.54 -15.35 6.33
N GLY A 950 24.57 -16.12 5.98
CA GLY A 950 25.35 -15.96 4.75
C GLY A 950 26.85 -15.79 5.00
N ALA A 951 27.67 -16.18 4.02
CA ALA A 951 29.11 -15.95 4.08
C ALA A 951 29.40 -14.44 3.98
N PRO A 952 30.13 -13.84 4.93
CA PRO A 952 30.45 -12.42 4.87
C PRO A 952 31.31 -12.12 3.63
N ASN A 953 31.15 -10.91 3.09
CA ASN A 953 32.01 -10.43 2.02
C ASN A 953 33.49 -10.47 2.47
N PRO A 954 34.41 -10.97 1.62
CA PRO A 954 35.83 -10.96 1.91
C PRO A 954 36.40 -9.56 2.12
N ASN A 955 35.75 -8.49 1.62
CA ASN A 955 36.21 -7.12 1.73
C ASN A 955 35.19 -6.21 2.44
N THR A 956 35.67 -5.15 3.09
CA THR A 956 34.84 -4.09 3.69
C THR A 956 35.52 -2.72 3.53
N ILE A 957 34.76 -1.63 3.59
CA ILE A 957 35.30 -0.27 3.59
C ILE A 957 35.68 0.10 5.02
N LYS A 958 36.93 0.52 5.22
CA LYS A 958 37.39 1.05 6.51
C LYS A 958 37.40 2.57 6.46
N HIS A 959 36.56 3.22 7.27
CA HIS A 959 36.54 4.69 7.40
C HIS A 959 37.90 5.21 7.89
N SER A 960 38.39 6.29 7.29
CA SER A 960 39.70 6.87 7.58
C SER A 960 39.71 7.80 8.80
N ASP A 961 38.56 8.41 9.12
CA ASP A 961 38.37 9.33 10.24
C ASP A 961 36.95 9.23 10.82
N ASP A 962 36.69 10.04 11.85
CA ASP A 962 35.36 10.24 12.48
C ASP A 962 34.98 11.74 12.49
N GLN A 963 35.40 12.48 11.46
CA GLN A 963 35.26 13.94 11.39
C GLN A 963 34.14 14.39 10.45
N TRP A 964 34.08 13.83 9.25
CA TRP A 964 33.23 14.34 8.16
C TRP A 964 32.14 13.36 7.76
N PHE A 965 30.92 13.86 7.66
CA PHE A 965 29.73 13.07 7.38
C PHE A 965 28.85 13.76 6.35
N ILE A 966 27.95 12.99 5.72
CA ILE A 966 26.99 13.45 4.73
C ILE A 966 25.58 13.10 5.23
N LEU A 967 24.71 14.09 5.28
CA LEU A 967 23.29 13.89 5.54
C LEU A 967 22.62 13.27 4.31
N ASN A 968 21.96 12.13 4.46
CA ASN A 968 21.35 11.44 3.33
C ASN A 968 20.03 12.10 2.89
N SER A 969 20.11 13.01 1.92
CA SER A 969 18.92 13.67 1.35
C SER A 969 18.02 12.75 0.51
N SER A 970 18.44 11.50 0.25
CA SER A 970 17.64 10.47 -0.45
C SER A 970 16.94 9.52 0.53
N SER A 971 17.00 9.75 1.84
CA SER A 971 16.29 8.95 2.84
C SER A 971 14.78 9.00 2.62
N LEU A 972 14.13 7.84 2.61
CA LEU A 972 12.67 7.68 2.56
C LEU A 972 12.06 7.52 3.95
N HIS A 973 12.89 7.62 5.00
CA HIS A 973 12.49 7.70 6.39
C HIS A 973 12.80 9.11 6.93
N SER A 974 11.94 9.64 7.80
CA SER A 974 12.07 11.00 8.34
C SER A 974 12.17 12.07 7.23
N ILE A 975 11.36 11.95 6.17
CA ILE A 975 11.50 12.68 4.90
C ILE A 975 11.45 14.19 5.11
N ALA A 976 10.49 14.66 5.92
CA ALA A 976 10.31 16.08 6.19
C ALA A 976 11.55 16.69 6.85
N SER A 977 12.11 16.01 7.86
CA SER A 977 13.33 16.45 8.54
C SER A 977 14.55 16.44 7.61
N HIS A 978 14.73 15.40 6.79
CA HIS A 978 15.84 15.34 5.84
C HIS A 978 15.77 16.46 4.80
N ARG A 979 14.60 16.72 4.20
CA ARG A 979 14.45 17.84 3.24
C ARG A 979 14.60 19.20 3.91
N GLN A 980 14.07 19.38 5.12
CA GLN A 980 14.23 20.61 5.89
C GLN A 980 15.71 20.92 6.15
N LEU A 981 16.47 19.94 6.63
CA LEU A 981 17.91 20.10 6.89
C LEU A 981 18.72 20.22 5.61
N ALA A 982 18.35 19.49 4.56
CA ALA A 982 19.01 19.59 3.26
C ALA A 982 18.87 21.01 2.69
N SER A 983 17.66 21.60 2.77
CA SER A 983 17.35 22.98 2.33
C SER A 983 18.06 23.33 1.00
N LEU A 984 17.97 22.43 0.02
CA LEU A 984 18.65 22.58 -1.26
C LEU A 984 17.85 23.55 -2.14
N ALA A 985 18.46 24.69 -2.47
CA ALA A 985 17.87 25.65 -3.39
C ALA A 985 18.08 25.17 -4.83
N ILE A 986 17.10 24.46 -5.37
CA ILE A 986 17.15 23.88 -6.71
C ILE A 986 16.22 24.69 -7.62
N PRO A 987 16.76 25.44 -8.60
CA PRO A 987 15.94 26.25 -9.50
C PRO A 987 15.12 25.36 -10.45
N PRO A 988 13.96 25.83 -10.93
CA PRO A 988 13.23 25.14 -11.99
C PRO A 988 14.02 25.15 -13.30
N ILE A 989 13.73 24.18 -14.18
CA ILE A 989 14.31 24.12 -15.53
C ILE A 989 13.61 25.18 -16.41
N ASP A 990 14.39 26.07 -17.03
CA ASP A 990 13.87 27.05 -17.99
C ASP A 990 13.68 26.45 -19.40
N ALA A 991 13.05 27.23 -20.29
CA ALA A 991 12.72 26.79 -21.64
C ALA A 991 13.97 26.47 -22.49
N ASP A 992 15.05 27.24 -22.35
CA ASP A 992 16.28 27.05 -23.13
C ASP A 992 16.98 25.74 -22.73
N HIS A 993 17.02 25.43 -21.43
CA HIS A 993 17.54 24.16 -20.93
C HIS A 993 16.70 22.97 -21.42
N TRP A 994 15.37 23.09 -21.47
CA TRP A 994 14.51 22.06 -22.07
C TRP A 994 14.84 21.82 -23.54
N THR A 995 14.94 22.87 -24.35
CA THR A 995 15.28 22.75 -25.78
C THR A 995 16.65 22.10 -25.96
N ALA A 996 17.65 22.55 -25.21
CA ALA A 996 19.00 21.99 -25.25
C ALA A 996 19.03 20.49 -24.87
N ALA A 997 18.32 20.11 -23.81
CA ALA A 997 18.22 18.72 -23.38
C ALA A 997 17.52 17.85 -24.42
N ILE A 998 16.40 18.31 -25.01
CA ILE A 998 15.66 17.59 -26.05
C ILE A 998 16.54 17.38 -27.29
N ASP A 999 17.19 18.43 -27.79
CA ASP A 999 18.05 18.34 -28.96
C ASP A 999 19.23 17.39 -28.73
N HIS A 1000 19.88 17.50 -27.57
CA HIS A 1000 20.97 16.61 -27.19
C HIS A 1000 20.51 15.16 -27.04
N GLY A 1001 19.42 14.92 -26.32
CA GLY A 1001 18.84 13.60 -26.09
C GLY A 1001 18.40 12.92 -27.38
N LEU A 1002 17.79 13.66 -28.31
CA LEU A 1002 17.38 13.14 -29.63
C LEU A 1002 18.61 12.77 -30.48
N ARG A 1003 19.69 13.55 -30.43
CA ARG A 1003 20.95 13.19 -31.10
C ARG A 1003 21.54 11.90 -30.56
N ILE A 1004 21.55 11.71 -29.23
CA ILE A 1004 22.01 10.46 -28.61
C ILE A 1004 21.14 9.29 -29.05
N TRP A 1005 19.81 9.44 -28.98
CA TRP A 1005 18.89 8.34 -29.29
C TRP A 1005 18.92 7.93 -30.78
N ARG A 1006 18.99 8.89 -31.71
CA ARG A 1006 19.04 8.63 -33.15
C ARG A 1006 20.40 8.12 -33.64
N GLY A 1007 21.45 8.24 -32.83
CA GLY A 1007 22.83 7.91 -33.21
C GLY A 1007 23.41 8.88 -34.25
N PRO A 1008 24.70 8.74 -34.62
CA PRO A 1008 25.30 9.55 -35.67
C PRO A 1008 24.62 9.27 -37.02
N PRO A 1009 24.38 10.29 -37.88
CA PRO A 1009 23.81 10.08 -39.20
C PRO A 1009 24.69 9.11 -40.01
N GLN A 1010 24.07 8.14 -40.67
CA GLN A 1010 24.74 7.13 -41.50
C GLN A 1010 25.36 7.70 -42.80
N TYR A 1011 26.06 8.83 -42.74
CA TYR A 1011 26.80 9.43 -43.87
C TYR A 1011 28.31 9.17 -43.78
N ALA A 1012 28.72 7.97 -43.36
CA ALA A 1012 30.15 7.59 -43.32
C ALA A 1012 30.41 6.10 -43.63
N ARG A 1013 29.55 5.44 -44.43
CA ARG A 1013 29.81 4.08 -44.97
C ARG A 1013 29.85 3.99 -46.49
N TYR A 1014 29.76 5.10 -47.23
CA TYR A 1014 29.79 5.12 -48.71
C TYR A 1014 30.92 5.97 -49.33
N HIS A 1015 32.03 6.21 -48.63
CA HIS A 1015 33.22 6.86 -49.21
C HIS A 1015 34.54 6.10 -48.97
N GLY A 1016 34.48 4.77 -48.87
CA GLY A 1016 35.65 3.89 -48.71
C GLY A 1016 35.87 2.89 -49.85
N LEU A 1017 35.31 3.11 -51.04
CA LEU A 1017 35.41 2.18 -52.19
C LEU A 1017 35.69 2.89 -53.53
N LEU A 1018 36.45 3.98 -53.53
CA LEU A 1018 36.87 4.66 -54.79
C LEU A 1018 38.35 5.11 -54.83
N TYR A 1019 39.21 4.62 -53.93
CA TYR A 1019 40.67 4.82 -54.05
C TYR A 1019 41.42 3.54 -53.67
N ALA A 1020 41.40 2.57 -54.59
CA ALA A 1020 42.37 1.47 -54.66
C ALA A 1020 42.39 0.93 -56.11
N SER A 1021 42.82 1.78 -57.04
CA SER A 1021 43.29 1.38 -58.37
C SER A 1021 44.50 2.24 -58.70
N THR A 1022 45.65 1.86 -58.14
CA THR A 1022 47.01 2.04 -58.68
C THR A 1022 48.00 1.30 -57.80
#